data_AF-A0A6S7BL88-F1
#
_entry.id   AF-A0A6S7BL88-F1
#
_cell.length_a   1.000
_cell.length_b   1.000
_cell.length_c   1.000
_cell.angle_alpha   90.00
_cell.angle_beta   90.00
_cell.angle_gamma   90.00
#
_symmetry.space_group_name_H-M   'P 1'
#
loop_
_entity.id
_entity.type
_entity.pdbx_description
1 polymer ?
#
loop_
_entity_poly.entity_id
_entity_poly.type
_entity_poly.pdbx_seq_one_letter_code
_entity_poly.pdbx_strand_id
1 'polypeptide(L)'
;MSSLFDLNEPIGLWELPLSPAGYESACYKALSDEETLVFLDTNVLSAAFRLHQEAREGLFKLLRIPLASKRLVVPAWVANEYVHNAFKASKNGHGFREADLERLRSSLPATKQLSAILHQVASDRDMEKIAKRLKVPPAEASRELNARVEQLAYALGDAGGDLAIDAVHRELLTELRAAFVSNDLGQIARMLCEQATYRRSSRIPPGLTDVAKGIAADGEEAAGNAEGDLAVWLEILQLSAERASGRESATGPSKQSQVLFITQEKKEDFLYRPRRRLASAEKKVEIEDNADIRLIDPRLASEFEFRVGHRKIAFASLESIAAGALTTILEREFQDSVGMFISAMRKQKRVADTKLTTVEGQLGEGSAETVEELAIDYEPELTMATHDASEAGAGIVGGQTGREQDGAAHAVDGNEELLVSDEVMVERTRLGSIPQVAAYVQLIGNLLSENRKMEDLAIKRFQVVGVPPTTDTAFAVGRAMFAAMQRGATKAAILFSGPRSLELQAPLSEQGFIAGGLFEAFFKSRGNLRESVLGEGLPMLLDRVTQPGWEPAQDFIKRQLEPYETRFFWIPGIEQHRLRVRVVCDLENDSAIIREVVATYPGKADTSLLRPRQSDLQSSYLGSTVNLATLRAALSRLSLLPDERVEIELTGPGCNNATLTLPADCFINTELIGVPFSV
;
A
#
# COMPACT_ATOMS: atom_id res chain seq x y z
N MET A 1 28.86 -33.11 2.75
CA MET A 1 28.05 -31.91 3.03
C MET A 1 27.42 -31.51 1.72
N SER A 2 26.10 -31.34 1.66
CA SER A 2 25.40 -30.88 0.47
C SER A 2 25.90 -29.49 0.09
N SER A 3 26.31 -29.29 -1.15
CA SER A 3 26.62 -27.97 -1.69
C SER A 3 25.36 -27.12 -1.73
N LEU A 4 25.50 -25.79 -1.75
CA LEU A 4 24.36 -24.88 -1.93
C LEU A 4 23.58 -25.22 -3.22
N PHE A 5 24.30 -25.63 -4.26
CA PHE A 5 23.75 -26.00 -5.57
C PHE A 5 23.01 -27.34 -5.58
N ASP A 6 23.19 -28.17 -4.54
CA ASP A 6 22.50 -29.46 -4.40
C ASP A 6 21.11 -29.28 -3.75
N LEU A 7 20.72 -28.06 -3.39
CA LEU A 7 19.43 -27.75 -2.76
C LEU A 7 18.30 -27.51 -3.77
N ASN A 8 18.56 -27.65 -5.07
CA ASN A 8 17.61 -27.36 -6.14
C ASN A 8 16.80 -28.60 -6.54
N GLU A 9 15.77 -28.94 -5.78
CA GLU A 9 14.83 -30.00 -6.17
C GLU A 9 13.83 -29.54 -7.26
N PRO A 10 13.35 -30.42 -8.15
CA PRO A 10 12.35 -30.10 -9.19
C PRO A 10 11.08 -29.40 -8.67
N ILE A 11 10.63 -29.82 -7.48
CA ILE A 11 9.41 -29.31 -6.84
C ILE A 11 9.71 -28.38 -5.65
N GLY A 12 10.99 -28.05 -5.43
CA GLY A 12 11.45 -27.34 -4.25
C GLY A 12 11.48 -28.20 -2.99
N LEU A 13 12.35 -27.81 -2.07
CA LEU A 13 12.49 -28.45 -0.77
C LEU A 13 11.37 -28.05 0.18
N TRP A 14 10.68 -29.04 0.73
CA TRP A 14 9.78 -28.84 1.86
C TRP A 14 10.57 -28.61 3.17
N GLU A 15 11.63 -29.39 3.38
CA GLU A 15 12.51 -29.34 4.54
C GLU A 15 13.93 -28.97 4.09
N LEU A 16 14.49 -27.89 4.65
CA LEU A 16 15.88 -27.50 4.40
C LEU A 16 16.82 -28.41 5.21
N PRO A 17 17.75 -29.14 4.55
CA PRO A 17 18.65 -30.08 5.22
C PRO A 17 19.87 -29.39 5.85
N LEU A 18 19.83 -28.07 6.04
CA LEU A 18 20.92 -27.27 6.59
C LEU A 18 20.43 -26.47 7.80
N SER A 19 21.28 -26.36 8.82
CA SER A 19 21.11 -25.36 9.88
C SER A 19 21.40 -23.95 9.33
N PRO A 20 21.01 -22.87 10.02
CA PRO A 20 21.31 -21.50 9.57
C PRO A 20 22.81 -21.26 9.34
N ALA A 21 23.66 -21.66 10.30
CA ALA A 21 25.12 -21.56 10.14
C ALA A 21 25.64 -22.46 9.00
N GLY A 22 25.04 -23.63 8.79
CA GLY A 22 25.37 -24.51 7.67
C GLY A 22 25.03 -23.87 6.32
N TYR A 23 23.89 -23.19 6.23
CA TYR A 23 23.47 -22.44 5.04
C TYR A 23 24.38 -21.24 4.77
N GLU A 24 24.72 -20.44 5.80
CA GLU A 24 25.65 -19.31 5.69
C GLU A 24 27.04 -19.78 5.23
N SER A 25 27.55 -20.88 5.80
CA SER A 25 28.79 -21.50 5.36
C SER A 25 28.71 -21.98 3.91
N ALA A 26 27.59 -22.58 3.50
CA ALA A 26 27.38 -23.01 2.11
C ALA A 26 27.33 -21.82 1.13
N CYS A 27 26.71 -20.70 1.51
CA CYS A 27 26.70 -19.47 0.73
C CYS A 27 28.10 -18.91 0.52
N TYR A 28 28.90 -18.82 1.59
CA TYR A 28 30.28 -18.36 1.47
C TYR A 28 31.16 -19.31 0.65
N LYS A 29 31.01 -20.64 0.85
CA LYS A 29 31.71 -21.63 0.02
C LYS A 29 31.39 -21.49 -1.46
N ALA A 30 30.13 -21.24 -1.81
CA ALA A 30 29.73 -20.98 -3.20
C ALA A 30 30.40 -19.71 -3.76
N LEU A 31 30.52 -18.64 -2.97
CA LEU A 31 31.23 -17.42 -3.41
C LEU A 31 32.74 -17.69 -3.67
N SER A 32 33.36 -18.44 -2.77
CA SER A 32 34.80 -18.71 -2.77
C SER A 32 35.22 -19.81 -3.75
N ASP A 33 34.29 -20.62 -4.26
CA ASP A 33 34.59 -21.66 -5.24
C ASP A 33 35.04 -21.05 -6.57
N GLU A 34 36.21 -21.47 -7.06
CA GLU A 34 36.83 -21.01 -8.31
C GLU A 34 36.01 -21.37 -9.56
N GLU A 35 35.11 -22.35 -9.47
CA GLU A 35 34.23 -22.74 -10.58
C GLU A 35 32.89 -22.01 -10.59
N THR A 36 32.61 -21.20 -9.56
CA THR A 36 31.35 -20.47 -9.45
C THR A 36 31.43 -19.13 -10.17
N LEU A 37 30.57 -18.93 -11.17
CA LEU A 37 30.27 -17.63 -11.77
C LEU A 37 29.31 -16.87 -10.85
N VAL A 38 29.64 -15.62 -10.52
CA VAL A 38 28.90 -14.82 -9.54
C VAL A 38 28.26 -13.62 -10.24
N PHE A 39 26.94 -13.52 -10.19
CA PHE A 39 26.17 -12.41 -10.73
C PHE A 39 25.67 -11.49 -9.61
N LEU A 40 25.67 -10.18 -9.86
CA LEU A 40 25.11 -9.18 -8.94
C LEU A 40 23.77 -8.64 -9.43
N ASP A 41 22.87 -8.41 -8.48
CA ASP A 41 21.60 -7.71 -8.67
C ASP A 41 21.74 -6.17 -8.48
N THR A 42 20.78 -5.39 -9.00
CA THR A 42 20.71 -3.92 -8.83
C THR A 42 20.63 -3.53 -7.36
N ASN A 43 19.89 -4.30 -6.56
CA ASN A 43 19.75 -4.04 -5.13
C ASN A 43 21.08 -4.17 -4.36
N VAL A 44 22.01 -5.01 -4.83
CA VAL A 44 23.35 -5.13 -4.24
C VAL A 44 24.17 -3.87 -4.49
N LEU A 45 24.15 -3.33 -5.71
CA LEU A 45 24.83 -2.07 -6.03
C LEU A 45 24.23 -0.90 -5.25
N SER A 46 22.89 -0.85 -5.15
CA SER A 46 22.18 0.20 -4.41
C SER A 46 22.49 0.20 -2.90
N ALA A 47 22.88 -0.95 -2.33
CA ALA A 47 23.19 -1.07 -0.91
C ALA A 47 24.38 -0.17 -0.51
N ALA A 48 25.36 0.03 -1.41
CA ALA A 48 26.52 0.87 -1.16
C ALA A 48 26.12 2.30 -0.75
N PHE A 49 25.11 2.89 -1.37
CA PHE A 49 24.64 4.26 -1.09
C PHE A 49 23.97 4.44 0.27
N ARG A 50 23.68 3.33 0.96
CA ARG A 50 23.08 3.35 2.30
C ARG A 50 24.13 3.08 3.39
N LEU A 51 25.34 2.71 3.01
CA LEU A 51 26.42 2.29 3.89
C LEU A 51 27.46 3.41 4.00
N HIS A 52 27.93 3.66 5.22
CA HIS A 52 29.09 4.54 5.44
C HIS A 52 30.35 3.88 4.87
N GLN A 53 31.40 4.68 4.64
CA GLN A 53 32.62 4.23 3.96
C GLN A 53 33.21 2.93 4.51
N GLU A 54 33.35 2.77 5.82
CA GLU A 54 33.97 1.59 6.41
C GLU A 54 33.12 0.31 6.25
N ALA A 55 31.78 0.46 6.21
CA ALA A 55 30.89 -0.64 5.90
C ALA A 55 30.91 -1.00 4.40
N ARG A 56 31.16 -0.02 3.51
CA ARG A 56 31.36 -0.29 2.08
C ARG A 56 32.65 -1.04 1.82
N GLU A 57 33.73 -0.74 2.53
CA GLU A 57 34.97 -1.50 2.43
C GLU A 57 34.74 -2.99 2.78
N GLY A 58 33.90 -3.30 3.76
CA GLY A 58 33.49 -4.67 4.06
C GLY A 58 32.76 -5.35 2.89
N LEU A 59 31.85 -4.63 2.21
CA LEU A 59 31.18 -5.11 1.00
C LEU A 59 32.20 -5.40 -0.11
N PHE A 60 33.12 -4.46 -0.39
CA PHE A 60 34.12 -4.62 -1.45
C PHE A 60 35.09 -5.74 -1.15
N LYS A 61 35.53 -5.94 0.10
CA LYS A 61 36.35 -7.10 0.49
C LYS A 61 35.69 -8.43 0.13
N LEU A 62 34.37 -8.56 0.30
CA LEU A 62 33.64 -9.76 -0.11
C LEU A 62 33.60 -9.91 -1.63
N LEU A 63 33.28 -8.83 -2.36
CA LEU A 63 33.16 -8.87 -3.83
C LEU A 63 34.52 -9.03 -4.53
N ARG A 64 35.62 -8.60 -3.90
CA ARG A 64 36.99 -8.81 -4.41
C ARG A 64 37.35 -10.30 -4.52
N ILE A 65 36.74 -11.19 -3.72
CA ILE A 65 36.98 -12.64 -3.76
C ILE A 65 36.67 -13.22 -5.16
N PRO A 66 35.44 -13.13 -5.70
CA PRO A 66 35.16 -13.57 -7.06
C PRO A 66 35.74 -12.65 -8.14
N LEU A 67 35.95 -11.37 -7.85
CA LEU A 67 36.53 -10.43 -8.81
C LEU A 67 37.98 -10.76 -9.16
N ALA A 68 38.80 -11.15 -8.17
CA ALA A 68 40.21 -11.50 -8.37
C ALA A 68 40.40 -12.64 -9.39
N SER A 69 39.44 -13.57 -9.45
CA SER A 69 39.43 -14.69 -10.39
C SER A 69 38.61 -14.40 -11.67
N LYS A 70 38.17 -13.15 -11.91
CA LYS A 70 37.29 -12.76 -13.03
C LYS A 70 36.00 -13.59 -13.11
N ARG A 71 35.44 -13.90 -11.94
CA ARG A 71 34.19 -14.65 -11.78
C ARG A 71 33.01 -13.74 -11.42
N LEU A 72 33.28 -12.51 -11.01
CA LEU A 72 32.23 -11.54 -10.72
C LEU A 72 31.71 -10.90 -12.00
N VAL A 73 30.40 -10.87 -12.14
CA VAL A 73 29.68 -10.37 -13.30
C VAL A 73 28.57 -9.43 -12.84
N VAL A 74 28.55 -8.23 -13.41
CA VAL A 74 27.42 -7.29 -13.29
C VAL A 74 26.71 -7.29 -14.65
N PRO A 75 25.47 -7.81 -14.72
CA PRO A 75 24.67 -7.77 -15.95
C PRO A 75 24.53 -6.34 -16.49
N ALA A 76 24.44 -6.21 -17.81
CA ALA A 76 24.34 -4.89 -18.46
C ALA A 76 23.04 -4.18 -18.04
N TRP A 77 21.95 -4.93 -17.90
CA TRP A 77 20.67 -4.43 -17.43
C TRP A 77 20.73 -3.92 -15.99
N VAL A 78 21.43 -4.65 -15.11
CA VAL A 78 21.68 -4.21 -13.72
C VAL A 78 22.45 -2.90 -13.70
N ALA A 79 23.46 -2.75 -14.55
CA ALA A 79 24.21 -1.51 -14.69
C ALA A 79 23.34 -0.34 -15.19
N ASN A 80 22.47 -0.61 -16.16
CA ASN A 80 21.54 0.37 -16.71
C ASN A 80 20.51 0.84 -15.66
N GLU A 81 19.89 -0.09 -14.92
CA GLU A 81 18.98 0.23 -13.83
C GLU A 81 19.67 1.01 -12.72
N TYR A 82 20.88 0.59 -12.35
CA TYR A 82 21.72 1.30 -11.39
C TYR A 82 21.92 2.77 -11.78
N VAL A 83 22.37 3.03 -13.01
CA VAL A 83 22.62 4.41 -13.49
C VAL A 83 21.32 5.21 -13.54
N HIS A 84 20.21 4.60 -13.99
CA HIS A 84 18.91 5.25 -14.02
C HIS A 84 18.45 5.65 -12.60
N ASN A 85 18.54 4.73 -11.65
CA ASN A 85 18.10 4.96 -10.27
C ASN A 85 19.00 5.95 -9.52
N ALA A 86 20.31 5.89 -9.74
CA ALA A 86 21.27 6.79 -9.09
C ALA A 86 21.20 8.23 -9.61
N PHE A 87 21.00 8.44 -10.92
CA PHE A 87 21.16 9.75 -11.54
C PHE A 87 19.89 10.37 -12.13
N LYS A 88 18.87 9.57 -12.49
CA LYS A 88 17.61 10.10 -13.06
C LYS A 88 16.48 10.16 -12.03
N ALA A 89 16.37 9.19 -11.13
CA ALA A 89 15.32 9.15 -10.10
C ALA A 89 15.68 9.91 -8.81
N SER A 90 16.93 10.36 -8.63
CA SER A 90 17.40 11.08 -7.44
C SER A 90 16.73 12.43 -7.23
N LYS A 91 16.06 12.99 -8.24
CA LYS A 91 15.24 14.21 -8.10
C LYS A 91 14.04 14.05 -7.15
N ASN A 92 13.61 12.81 -6.85
CA ASN A 92 12.45 12.53 -5.99
C ASN A 92 12.80 11.85 -4.64
N GLY A 93 14.05 11.91 -4.17
CA GLY A 93 14.40 11.62 -2.77
C GLY A 93 14.17 10.18 -2.27
N HIS A 94 13.97 9.20 -3.16
CA HIS A 94 13.79 7.80 -2.76
C HIS A 94 15.13 7.04 -2.72
N GLY A 95 15.78 7.03 -1.55
CA GLY A 95 16.74 5.97 -1.20
C GLY A 95 18.17 6.38 -0.91
N PHE A 96 18.50 7.68 -0.96
CA PHE A 96 19.82 8.20 -0.63
C PHE A 96 19.80 8.88 0.74
N ARG A 97 20.71 8.47 1.64
CA ARG A 97 20.83 9.01 3.02
C ARG A 97 21.18 10.49 3.06
N GLU A 98 21.69 11.04 1.96
CA GLU A 98 21.94 12.48 1.79
C GLU A 98 20.65 13.28 1.98
N ALA A 99 19.52 12.82 1.40
CA ALA A 99 18.22 13.46 1.57
C ALA A 99 17.67 13.36 3.01
N ASP A 100 17.98 12.29 3.75
CA ASP A 100 17.59 12.14 5.16
C ASP A 100 18.42 13.06 6.07
N LEU A 101 19.72 13.23 5.79
CA LEU A 101 20.58 14.19 6.48
C LEU A 101 20.21 15.63 6.14
N GLU A 102 19.85 15.90 4.90
CA GLU A 102 19.38 17.21 4.45
C GLU A 102 18.01 17.55 5.05
N ARG A 103 17.10 16.57 5.16
CA ARG A 103 15.84 16.70 5.92
C ARG A 103 16.06 16.93 7.40
N LEU A 104 17.00 16.21 8.02
CA LEU A 104 17.33 16.40 9.43
C LEU A 104 17.93 17.80 9.64
N ARG A 105 18.80 18.24 8.74
CA ARG A 105 19.37 19.59 8.71
C ARG A 105 18.30 20.66 8.51
N SER A 106 17.33 20.45 7.62
CA SER A 106 16.22 21.39 7.38
C SER A 106 15.17 21.37 8.51
N SER A 107 15.09 20.27 9.28
CA SER A 107 14.19 20.15 10.45
C SER A 107 14.75 20.81 11.71
N LEU A 108 16.05 21.13 11.74
CA LEU A 108 16.60 21.95 12.81
C LEU A 108 16.02 23.37 12.67
N PRO A 109 15.34 23.90 13.69
CA PRO A 109 14.76 25.24 13.62
C PRO A 109 15.87 26.25 13.35
N ALA A 110 15.62 27.19 12.44
CA ALA A 110 16.56 28.27 12.19
C ALA A 110 16.84 29.00 13.52
N THR A 111 18.10 29.32 13.83
CA THR A 111 18.47 29.90 15.14
C THR A 111 17.70 31.18 15.48
N LYS A 112 17.28 31.93 14.45
CA LYS A 112 16.38 33.10 14.61
C LYS A 112 14.97 32.72 15.07
N GLN A 113 14.41 31.61 14.57
CA GLN A 113 13.08 31.11 14.94
C GLN A 113 13.09 30.47 16.32
N LEU A 114 14.11 29.69 16.66
CA LEU A 114 14.26 29.10 17.99
C LEU A 114 14.33 30.20 19.07
N SER A 115 15.12 31.25 18.83
CA SER A 115 15.20 32.42 19.70
C SER A 115 13.84 33.10 19.87
N ALA A 116 13.12 33.34 18.78
CA ALA A 116 11.81 33.98 18.80
C ALA A 116 10.77 33.16 19.57
N ILE A 117 10.74 31.84 19.36
CA ILE A 117 9.82 30.91 20.05
C ILE A 117 10.17 30.84 21.55
N LEU A 118 11.45 30.75 21.90
CA LEU A 118 11.88 30.75 23.29
C LEU A 118 11.51 32.05 24.00
N HIS A 119 11.65 33.20 23.34
CA HIS A 119 11.21 34.49 23.89
C HIS A 119 9.69 34.62 24.01
N GLN A 120 8.90 33.91 23.20
CA GLN A 120 7.44 33.90 23.27
C GLN A 120 6.86 32.94 24.31
N VAL A 121 7.52 31.79 24.52
CA VAL A 121 6.95 30.67 25.29
C VAL A 121 7.63 30.48 26.65
N ALA A 122 8.91 30.84 26.80
CA ALA A 122 9.64 30.64 28.05
C ALA A 122 9.41 31.79 29.03
N SER A 123 9.02 31.45 30.27
CA SER A 123 8.99 32.41 31.36
C SER A 123 10.41 32.77 31.83
N ASP A 124 10.59 33.90 32.51
CA ASP A 124 11.88 34.29 33.12
C ASP A 124 12.45 33.18 34.02
N ARG A 125 11.57 32.46 34.72
CA ARG A 125 11.91 31.33 35.59
C ARG A 125 12.40 30.10 34.82
N ASP A 126 11.91 29.89 33.60
CA ASP A 126 12.38 28.81 32.73
C ASP A 126 13.69 29.17 32.05
N MET A 127 13.86 30.45 31.68
CA MET A 127 15.14 30.97 31.20
C MET A 127 16.24 30.86 32.25
N GLU A 128 15.96 31.11 33.53
CA GLU A 128 16.90 30.88 34.63
C GLU A 128 17.30 29.39 34.79
N LYS A 129 16.36 28.45 34.60
CA LYS A 129 16.67 27.01 34.64
C LYS A 129 17.55 26.60 33.47
N ILE A 130 17.26 27.11 32.27
CA ILE A 130 18.05 26.85 31.07
C ILE A 130 19.46 27.43 31.25
N ALA A 131 19.56 28.67 31.73
CA ALA A 131 20.81 29.35 32.05
C ALA A 131 21.67 28.54 33.04
N LYS A 132 21.05 28.03 34.11
CA LYS A 132 21.72 27.18 35.10
C LYS A 132 22.22 25.86 34.51
N ARG A 133 21.47 25.23 33.59
CA ARG A 133 21.88 24.00 32.88
C ARG A 133 23.03 24.26 31.91
N LEU A 134 22.99 25.40 31.22
CA LEU A 134 24.03 25.84 30.28
C LEU A 134 25.23 26.51 30.97
N LYS A 135 25.15 26.76 32.29
CA LYS A 135 26.16 27.44 33.11
C LYS A 135 26.49 28.86 32.61
N VAL A 136 25.48 29.58 32.14
CA VAL A 136 25.59 30.97 31.66
C VAL A 136 24.60 31.87 32.40
N PRO A 137 24.80 33.21 32.39
CA PRO A 137 23.81 34.15 32.91
C PRO A 137 22.46 34.03 32.18
N PRO A 138 21.32 34.31 32.84
CA PRO A 138 19.99 34.22 32.23
C PRO A 138 19.83 35.04 30.93
N ALA A 139 20.45 36.22 30.89
CA ALA A 139 20.45 37.09 29.71
C ALA A 139 21.16 36.47 28.49
N GLU A 140 22.06 35.52 28.71
CA GLU A 140 22.86 34.87 27.66
C GLU A 140 22.37 33.46 27.31
N ALA A 141 21.41 32.92 28.08
CA ALA A 141 20.94 31.55 27.94
C ALA A 141 20.34 31.24 26.55
N SER A 142 19.56 32.17 25.99
CA SER A 142 19.02 32.04 24.62
C SER A 142 20.15 32.01 23.58
N ARG A 143 21.16 32.87 23.74
CA ARG A 143 22.31 32.97 22.83
C ARG A 143 23.19 31.72 22.87
N GLU A 144 23.50 31.21 24.05
CA GLU A 144 24.29 29.99 24.23
C GLU A 144 23.54 28.76 23.68
N LEU A 145 22.23 28.66 23.90
CA LEU A 145 21.42 27.57 23.35
C LEU A 145 21.44 27.58 21.81
N ASN A 146 21.29 28.76 21.18
CA ASN A 146 21.42 28.92 19.74
C ASN A 146 22.81 28.52 19.23
N ALA A 147 23.87 28.91 19.93
CA ALA A 147 25.24 28.53 19.57
C ALA A 147 25.45 27.00 19.63
N ARG A 148 24.81 26.29 20.57
CA ARG A 148 24.86 24.83 20.64
C ARG A 148 24.10 24.16 19.50
N VAL A 149 22.95 24.71 19.09
CA VAL A 149 22.19 24.23 17.92
C VAL A 149 22.98 24.47 16.63
N GLU A 150 23.66 25.61 16.50
CA GLU A 150 24.58 25.88 15.39
C GLU A 150 25.78 24.94 15.36
N GLN A 151 26.40 24.66 16.51
CA GLN A 151 27.48 23.67 16.62
C GLN A 151 27.02 22.28 16.19
N LEU A 152 25.80 21.89 16.58
CA LEU A 152 25.20 20.62 16.15
C LEU A 152 24.96 20.61 14.65
N ALA A 153 24.38 21.68 14.09
CA ALA A 153 24.13 21.80 12.65
C ALA A 153 25.43 21.77 11.83
N TYR A 154 26.49 22.41 12.33
CA TYR A 154 27.82 22.38 11.72
C TYR A 154 28.44 20.98 11.78
N ALA A 155 28.43 20.32 12.95
CA ALA A 155 28.95 18.96 13.11
C ALA A 155 28.17 17.93 12.27
N LEU A 156 26.87 18.14 12.07
CA LEU A 156 26.04 17.35 11.16
C LEU A 156 26.34 17.66 9.69
N GLY A 157 26.74 18.89 9.37
CA GLY A 157 27.16 19.30 8.02
C GLY A 157 28.47 18.64 7.58
N ASP A 158 29.38 18.35 8.51
CA ASP A 158 30.60 17.58 8.26
C ASP A 158 30.35 16.07 8.13
N ALA A 159 29.16 15.59 8.52
CA ALA A 159 28.78 14.18 8.45
C ALA A 159 28.06 13.85 7.12
N GLY A 160 28.42 12.73 6.48
CA GLY A 160 27.74 12.21 5.29
C GLY A 160 28.29 12.66 3.95
N GLY A 161 29.40 13.43 3.91
CA GLY A 161 30.11 13.70 2.65
C GLY A 161 30.62 12.44 1.93
N ASP A 162 30.83 11.35 2.67
CA ASP A 162 31.16 10.02 2.16
C ASP A 162 29.97 9.26 1.55
N LEU A 163 28.76 9.80 1.70
CA LEU A 163 27.50 9.25 1.13
C LEU A 163 27.05 10.00 -0.12
N ALA A 164 27.76 11.05 -0.53
CA ALA A 164 27.49 11.79 -1.76
C ALA A 164 27.46 10.82 -2.95
N ILE A 165 26.41 10.92 -3.77
CA ILE A 165 26.14 9.99 -4.88
C ILE A 165 27.38 9.81 -5.79
N ASP A 166 28.04 10.91 -6.14
CA ASP A 166 29.23 10.90 -7.00
C ASP A 166 30.44 10.21 -6.35
N ALA A 167 30.60 10.35 -5.04
CA ALA A 167 31.69 9.71 -4.29
C ALA A 167 31.51 8.19 -4.26
N VAL A 168 30.30 7.74 -3.90
CA VAL A 168 29.96 6.30 -3.87
C VAL A 168 29.98 5.70 -5.28
N HIS A 169 29.50 6.42 -6.29
CA HIS A 169 29.55 5.99 -7.69
C HIS A 169 31.00 5.78 -8.15
N ARG A 170 31.91 6.73 -7.84
CA ARG A 170 33.33 6.61 -8.17
C ARG A 170 33.99 5.43 -7.48
N GLU A 171 33.63 5.16 -6.23
CA GLU A 171 34.10 4.00 -5.48
C GLU A 171 33.64 2.69 -6.14
N LEU A 172 32.36 2.57 -6.48
CA LEU A 172 31.80 1.43 -7.21
C LEU A 172 32.50 1.18 -8.55
N LEU A 173 32.78 2.24 -9.33
CA LEU A 173 33.53 2.11 -10.58
C LEU A 173 34.99 1.72 -10.33
N THR A 174 35.61 2.24 -9.29
CA THR A 174 37.00 1.89 -8.95
C THR A 174 37.12 0.41 -8.62
N GLU A 175 36.17 -0.12 -7.84
CA GLU A 175 36.19 -1.49 -7.35
C GLU A 175 35.64 -2.51 -8.35
N LEU A 176 34.55 -2.19 -9.06
CA LEU A 176 33.78 -3.18 -9.82
C LEU A 176 33.86 -3.01 -11.35
N ARG A 177 34.57 -2.01 -11.88
CA ARG A 177 34.61 -1.75 -13.34
C ARG A 177 34.91 -2.99 -14.19
N ALA A 178 35.79 -3.87 -13.73
CA ALA A 178 36.16 -5.08 -14.46
C ALA A 178 35.06 -6.16 -14.49
N ALA A 179 34.02 -6.05 -13.65
CA ALA A 179 32.90 -6.99 -13.60
C ALA A 179 31.73 -6.61 -14.51
N PHE A 180 31.65 -5.36 -14.98
CA PHE A 180 30.56 -4.91 -15.85
C PHE A 180 30.66 -5.53 -17.25
N VAL A 181 29.57 -6.13 -17.71
CA VAL A 181 29.50 -6.74 -19.04
C VAL A 181 28.91 -5.74 -20.03
N SER A 182 29.48 -5.71 -21.24
CA SER A 182 28.98 -4.96 -22.38
C SER A 182 28.08 -5.84 -23.26
N ASN A 183 26.86 -6.14 -22.80
CA ASN A 183 25.85 -6.82 -23.61
C ASN A 183 25.01 -5.83 -24.43
N ASP A 184 24.46 -6.29 -25.56
CA ASP A 184 23.53 -5.51 -26.37
C ASP A 184 22.15 -5.43 -25.67
N LEU A 185 21.91 -4.30 -24.99
CA LEU A 185 20.61 -4.01 -24.36
C LEU A 185 19.44 -4.05 -25.36
N GLY A 186 19.68 -3.77 -26.64
CA GLY A 186 18.67 -3.85 -27.70
C GLY A 186 18.28 -5.29 -28.04
N GLN A 187 19.21 -6.24 -27.92
CA GLN A 187 18.88 -7.67 -28.02
C GLN A 187 18.03 -8.12 -26.82
N ILE A 188 18.41 -7.72 -25.60
CA ILE A 188 17.68 -8.05 -24.38
C ILE A 188 16.25 -7.47 -24.44
N ALA A 189 16.10 -6.21 -24.85
CA ALA A 189 14.79 -5.58 -25.00
C ALA A 189 13.88 -6.32 -26.00
N ARG A 190 14.41 -6.82 -27.12
CA ARG A 190 13.64 -7.64 -28.07
C ARG A 190 13.17 -8.95 -27.43
N MET A 191 14.06 -9.65 -26.72
CA MET A 191 13.71 -10.89 -26.01
C MET A 191 12.66 -10.66 -24.91
N LEU A 192 12.71 -9.50 -24.24
CA LEU A 192 11.70 -9.09 -23.28
C LEU A 192 10.33 -8.94 -23.95
N CYS A 193 10.23 -8.18 -25.04
CA CYS A 193 8.97 -7.99 -25.77
C CYS A 193 8.33 -9.32 -26.20
N GLU A 194 9.14 -10.30 -26.62
CA GLU A 194 8.67 -11.62 -27.03
C GLU A 194 8.16 -12.48 -25.87
N GLN A 195 8.81 -12.41 -24.69
CA GLN A 195 8.58 -13.37 -23.60
C GLN A 195 7.71 -12.83 -22.47
N ALA A 196 7.73 -11.51 -22.24
CA ALA A 196 7.03 -10.82 -21.15
C ALA A 196 5.53 -11.16 -21.07
N THR A 197 4.79 -10.91 -22.15
CA THR A 197 3.34 -11.10 -22.20
C THR A 197 2.94 -12.57 -22.00
N TYR A 198 3.69 -13.49 -22.62
CA TYR A 198 3.44 -14.92 -22.51
C TYR A 198 3.72 -15.44 -21.09
N ARG A 199 4.85 -15.04 -20.49
CA ARG A 199 5.18 -15.42 -19.11
C ARG A 199 4.15 -14.91 -18.12
N ARG A 200 3.72 -13.65 -18.27
CA ARG A 200 2.74 -13.03 -17.38
C ARG A 200 1.37 -13.70 -17.45
N SER A 201 0.86 -13.95 -18.66
CA SER A 201 -0.41 -14.67 -18.86
C SER A 201 -0.36 -16.12 -18.36
N SER A 202 0.81 -16.76 -18.45
CA SER A 202 1.03 -18.14 -18.01
C SER A 202 1.50 -18.28 -16.56
N ARG A 203 1.64 -17.17 -15.82
CA ARG A 203 2.18 -17.14 -14.44
C ARG A 203 3.56 -17.80 -14.29
N ILE A 204 4.42 -17.62 -15.30
CA ILE A 204 5.79 -18.12 -15.33
C ILE A 204 6.71 -17.02 -14.76
N PRO A 205 7.55 -17.32 -13.76
CA PRO A 205 8.50 -16.35 -13.22
C PRO A 205 9.69 -16.12 -14.16
N PRO A 206 10.45 -15.03 -13.97
CA PRO A 206 10.15 -13.92 -13.06
C PRO A 206 9.27 -12.84 -13.75
N GLY A 207 8.84 -11.83 -13.00
CA GLY A 207 8.09 -10.66 -13.54
C GLY A 207 6.60 -10.67 -13.23
N LEU A 208 6.17 -11.41 -12.21
CA LEU A 208 4.77 -11.51 -11.79
C LEU A 208 4.37 -10.43 -10.77
N THR A 209 5.33 -9.83 -10.08
CA THR A 209 5.08 -8.88 -8.97
C THR A 209 5.18 -7.42 -9.34
N ASP A 210 5.78 -7.08 -10.49
CA ASP A 210 6.19 -5.70 -10.84
C ASP A 210 5.21 -4.98 -11.80
N VAL A 211 3.98 -5.49 -11.93
CA VAL A 211 2.92 -4.93 -12.79
C VAL A 211 2.64 -3.45 -12.50
N ALA A 212 2.81 -3.01 -11.25
CA ALA A 212 2.59 -1.63 -10.83
C ALA A 212 3.69 -0.65 -11.29
N LYS A 213 4.86 -1.13 -11.73
CA LYS A 213 5.96 -0.25 -12.17
C LYS A 213 5.81 0.24 -13.62
N GLY A 214 4.99 -0.42 -14.44
CA GLY A 214 4.78 -0.05 -15.86
C GLY A 214 3.69 0.99 -16.10
N ILE A 215 3.10 1.59 -15.06
CA ILE A 215 1.94 2.49 -15.17
C ILE A 215 2.29 3.81 -14.49
N ALA A 216 2.37 4.91 -15.26
CA ALA A 216 2.58 6.25 -14.71
C ALA A 216 1.24 6.85 -14.24
N ALA A 217 1.30 7.89 -13.40
CA ALA A 217 0.14 8.53 -12.76
C ALA A 217 -0.86 9.16 -13.75
N ASP A 218 -0.43 9.34 -14.99
CA ASP A 218 -1.08 10.00 -16.12
C ASP A 218 -1.58 9.00 -17.20
N GLY A 219 -1.44 7.69 -16.99
CA GLY A 219 -1.98 6.68 -17.90
C GLY A 219 -1.15 6.43 -19.16
N GLU A 220 0.00 7.09 -19.32
CA GLU A 220 1.04 6.69 -20.28
C GLU A 220 1.90 5.53 -19.72
N GLU A 221 2.53 4.76 -20.61
CA GLU A 221 3.53 3.75 -20.21
C GLU A 221 4.59 4.45 -19.35
N ALA A 222 4.64 4.13 -18.05
CA ALA A 222 5.76 4.58 -17.25
C ALA A 222 7.02 4.01 -17.89
N ALA A 223 8.08 4.80 -17.94
CA ALA A 223 9.46 4.33 -18.09
C ALA A 223 9.91 3.42 -16.93
N GLY A 224 8.99 2.86 -16.16
CA GLY A 224 9.27 1.96 -15.06
C GLY A 224 9.40 0.53 -15.58
N ASN A 225 10.48 -0.09 -15.15
CA ASN A 225 10.95 -1.36 -15.66
C ASN A 225 10.13 -2.55 -15.12
N ALA A 226 8.90 -2.71 -15.58
CA ALA A 226 8.02 -3.80 -15.17
C ALA A 226 8.60 -5.19 -15.46
N GLU A 227 9.58 -5.27 -16.38
CA GLU A 227 10.26 -6.49 -16.83
C GLU A 227 11.73 -6.56 -16.40
N GLY A 228 12.18 -5.70 -15.47
CA GLY A 228 13.59 -5.59 -15.12
C GLY A 228 14.18 -6.91 -14.60
N ASP A 229 13.45 -7.56 -13.69
CA ASP A 229 13.80 -8.87 -13.15
C ASP A 229 13.95 -9.93 -14.25
N LEU A 230 13.09 -9.89 -15.26
CA LEU A 230 13.15 -10.80 -16.40
C LEU A 230 14.36 -10.52 -17.27
N ALA A 231 14.72 -9.26 -17.47
CA ALA A 231 15.88 -8.88 -18.26
C ALA A 231 17.18 -9.41 -17.63
N VAL A 232 17.30 -9.23 -16.31
CA VAL A 232 18.43 -9.76 -15.54
C VAL A 232 18.48 -11.29 -15.63
N TRP A 233 17.33 -11.97 -15.51
CA TRP A 233 17.26 -13.42 -15.63
C TRP A 233 17.69 -13.93 -17.02
N LEU A 234 17.24 -13.28 -18.10
CA LEU A 234 17.62 -13.63 -19.46
C LEU A 234 19.14 -13.45 -19.70
N GLU A 235 19.74 -12.39 -19.15
CA GLU A 235 21.19 -12.21 -19.21
C GLU A 235 21.95 -13.30 -18.45
N ILE A 236 21.48 -13.68 -17.25
CA ILE A 236 22.09 -14.78 -16.49
C ILE A 236 22.06 -16.07 -17.32
N LEU A 237 20.92 -16.40 -17.93
CA LEU A 237 20.78 -17.59 -18.78
C LEU A 237 21.72 -17.55 -19.98
N GLN A 238 21.77 -16.42 -20.70
CA GLN A 238 22.61 -16.25 -21.87
C GLN A 238 24.10 -16.39 -21.52
N LEU A 239 24.59 -15.62 -20.55
CA LEU A 239 26.00 -15.61 -20.17
C LEU A 239 26.44 -16.95 -19.57
N SER A 240 25.53 -17.64 -18.86
CA SER A 240 25.81 -18.98 -18.34
C SER A 240 25.89 -20.03 -19.45
N ALA A 241 25.00 -19.96 -20.45
CA ALA A 241 25.01 -20.86 -21.59
C ALA A 241 26.23 -20.66 -22.49
N GLU A 242 26.64 -19.42 -22.74
CA GLU A 242 27.87 -19.09 -23.49
C GLU A 242 29.11 -19.65 -22.82
N ARG A 243 29.21 -19.51 -21.49
CA ARG A 243 30.33 -20.04 -20.70
C ARG A 243 30.34 -21.57 -20.64
N ALA A 244 29.17 -22.21 -20.62
CA ALA A 244 29.04 -23.65 -20.70
C ALA A 244 29.50 -24.18 -22.07
N SER A 245 29.08 -23.53 -23.16
CA SER A 245 29.40 -23.91 -24.55
C SER A 245 30.87 -23.67 -24.91
N GLY A 246 31.48 -22.60 -24.41
CA GLY A 246 32.89 -22.26 -24.67
C GLY A 246 33.93 -23.19 -24.02
N ARG A 247 33.51 -24.11 -23.13
CA ARG A 247 34.38 -25.08 -22.44
C ARG A 247 34.51 -26.44 -23.15
N GLU A 248 33.95 -26.61 -24.35
CA GLU A 248 34.00 -27.88 -25.10
C GLU A 248 35.37 -28.21 -25.76
N SER A 249 36.47 -27.49 -25.46
CA SER A 249 37.76 -27.72 -26.13
C SER A 249 38.85 -28.38 -25.26
N ALA A 250 39.22 -29.58 -25.72
CA ALA A 250 40.54 -30.23 -25.73
C ALA A 250 41.02 -31.18 -24.61
N THR A 251 40.62 -31.10 -23.33
CA THR A 251 41.11 -32.07 -22.33
C THR A 251 40.15 -32.38 -21.17
N GLY A 252 39.35 -33.44 -21.32
CA GLY A 252 38.57 -34.06 -20.23
C GLY A 252 37.12 -33.59 -20.10
N PRO A 253 36.30 -34.24 -19.24
CA PRO A 253 34.90 -33.87 -19.05
C PRO A 253 34.81 -32.42 -18.56
N SER A 254 34.17 -31.58 -19.35
CA SER A 254 33.98 -30.15 -19.08
C SER A 254 33.28 -29.98 -17.72
N LYS A 255 34.01 -29.48 -16.73
CA LYS A 255 33.46 -29.19 -15.40
C LYS A 255 32.44 -28.07 -15.54
N GLN A 256 31.15 -28.39 -15.35
CA GLN A 256 30.03 -27.45 -15.43
C GLN A 256 30.24 -26.28 -14.46
N SER A 257 30.22 -25.04 -14.96
CA SER A 257 30.33 -23.85 -14.12
C SER A 257 29.09 -23.69 -13.24
N GLN A 258 29.29 -23.56 -11.93
CA GLN A 258 28.20 -23.27 -11.00
C GLN A 258 27.83 -21.78 -11.11
N VAL A 259 26.59 -21.42 -10.81
CA VAL A 259 26.13 -20.02 -10.89
C VAL A 259 25.55 -19.55 -9.57
N LEU A 260 26.13 -18.50 -8.99
CA LEU A 260 25.62 -17.84 -7.79
C LEU A 260 25.09 -16.45 -8.15
N PHE A 261 23.80 -16.20 -7.92
CA PHE A 261 23.22 -14.86 -8.04
C PHE A 261 23.08 -14.23 -6.66
N ILE A 262 23.70 -13.07 -6.46
CA ILE A 262 23.65 -12.34 -5.20
C ILE A 262 22.56 -11.29 -5.30
N THR A 263 21.52 -11.43 -4.48
CA THR A 263 20.37 -10.53 -4.45
C THR A 263 19.89 -10.29 -3.02
N GLN A 264 19.26 -9.14 -2.79
CA GLN A 264 18.55 -8.81 -1.55
C GLN A 264 17.02 -8.90 -1.73
N GLU A 265 16.58 -9.40 -2.89
CA GLU A 265 15.18 -9.51 -3.24
C GLU A 265 14.44 -10.49 -2.32
N LYS A 266 13.14 -10.25 -2.13
CA LYS A 266 12.22 -11.07 -1.35
C LYS A 266 10.94 -11.41 -2.11
N LYS A 267 10.85 -11.05 -3.39
CA LYS A 267 9.72 -11.42 -4.24
C LYS A 267 9.57 -12.93 -4.34
N GLU A 268 8.32 -13.38 -4.25
CA GLU A 268 7.95 -14.81 -4.22
C GLU A 268 8.05 -15.49 -5.58
N ASP A 269 8.17 -14.72 -6.68
CA ASP A 269 8.39 -15.26 -8.03
C ASP A 269 9.88 -15.50 -8.33
N PHE A 270 10.78 -14.90 -7.56
CA PHE A 270 12.23 -15.13 -7.64
C PHE A 270 12.73 -16.17 -6.64
N LEU A 271 12.11 -16.18 -5.46
CA LEU A 271 12.58 -16.92 -4.29
C LEU A 271 11.43 -17.58 -3.53
N TYR A 272 11.65 -18.78 -3.02
CA TYR A 272 10.73 -19.45 -2.10
C TYR A 272 11.37 -19.73 -0.74
N ARG A 273 10.52 -19.92 0.28
CA ARG A 273 10.93 -20.29 1.64
C ARG A 273 10.57 -21.76 1.92
N PRO A 274 11.54 -22.63 2.28
CA PRO A 274 11.23 -23.97 2.77
C PRO A 274 10.34 -23.93 4.02
N ARG A 275 9.39 -24.85 4.16
CA ARG A 275 8.42 -24.86 5.28
C ARG A 275 9.00 -25.39 6.59
N ARG A 276 10.02 -26.25 6.54
CA ARG A 276 10.67 -26.84 7.73
C ARG A 276 12.19 -26.74 7.61
N ARG A 277 12.91 -26.77 8.75
CA ARG A 277 14.38 -26.85 8.79
C ARG A 277 14.88 -27.69 9.96
N LEU A 278 16.14 -28.11 9.85
CA LEU A 278 16.94 -28.57 10.99
C LEU A 278 17.41 -27.35 11.82
N ALA A 279 17.06 -27.31 13.10
CA ALA A 279 17.47 -26.27 14.05
C ALA A 279 18.95 -26.39 14.45
N SER A 280 19.40 -27.63 14.54
CA SER A 280 20.76 -28.13 14.77
C SER A 280 20.75 -29.61 14.38
N ALA A 281 21.88 -30.30 14.39
CA ALA A 281 22.05 -31.67 13.89
C ALA A 281 21.01 -32.71 14.40
N GLU A 282 20.19 -32.43 15.42
CA GLU A 282 19.24 -33.38 16.02
C GLU A 282 17.85 -32.80 16.41
N LYS A 283 17.46 -31.58 16.01
CA LYS A 283 16.13 -31.01 16.35
C LYS A 283 15.48 -30.28 15.18
N LYS A 284 14.21 -30.55 14.90
CA LYS A 284 13.38 -29.85 13.89
C LYS A 284 12.66 -28.66 14.52
N VAL A 285 12.55 -27.53 13.82
CA VAL A 285 11.84 -26.32 14.28
C VAL A 285 10.79 -25.90 13.24
N GLU A 286 9.63 -25.44 13.72
CA GLU A 286 8.48 -24.97 12.91
C GLU A 286 8.63 -23.50 12.45
N ILE A 287 7.65 -23.04 11.66
CA ILE A 287 7.68 -21.86 10.77
C ILE A 287 7.97 -20.53 11.49
N GLU A 288 7.57 -20.38 12.76
CA GLU A 288 7.56 -19.07 13.45
C GLU A 288 8.92 -18.65 14.04
N ASP A 289 9.86 -19.57 14.26
CA ASP A 289 11.20 -19.28 14.81
C ASP A 289 12.29 -19.15 13.72
N ASN A 290 11.89 -19.03 12.45
CA ASN A 290 12.78 -19.24 11.32
C ASN A 290 13.60 -17.98 10.95
N ALA A 291 14.90 -18.17 10.68
CA ALA A 291 15.71 -17.15 10.01
C ALA A 291 15.21 -17.05 8.56
N ASP A 292 15.17 -15.84 7.99
CA ASP A 292 14.65 -15.57 6.63
C ASP A 292 15.57 -16.16 5.54
N ILE A 293 15.63 -17.48 5.44
CA ILE A 293 16.38 -18.24 4.44
C ILE A 293 15.47 -18.48 3.24
N ARG A 294 15.97 -18.13 2.06
CA ARG A 294 15.26 -18.17 0.79
C ARG A 294 16.11 -18.86 -0.26
N LEU A 295 15.49 -19.74 -1.05
CA LEU A 295 16.11 -20.47 -2.14
C LEU A 295 15.49 -20.04 -3.48
N ILE A 296 16.20 -20.26 -4.58
CA ILE A 296 15.71 -19.98 -5.94
C ILE A 296 14.38 -20.72 -6.22
N ASP A 297 13.43 -20.06 -6.89
CA ASP A 297 12.18 -20.72 -7.32
C ASP A 297 12.48 -21.96 -8.20
N PRO A 298 11.88 -23.14 -7.92
CA PRO A 298 12.15 -24.37 -8.66
C PRO A 298 11.86 -24.28 -10.16
N ARG A 299 10.96 -23.39 -10.58
CA ARG A 299 10.65 -23.14 -11.99
C ARG A 299 11.81 -22.44 -12.70
N LEU A 300 12.46 -21.49 -12.04
CA LEU A 300 13.67 -20.83 -12.54
C LEU A 300 14.84 -21.80 -12.61
N ALA A 301 15.04 -22.62 -11.58
CA ALA A 301 16.06 -23.67 -11.62
C ALA A 301 15.83 -24.68 -12.77
N SER A 302 14.57 -25.01 -13.06
CA SER A 302 14.21 -25.90 -14.18
C SER A 302 14.41 -25.23 -15.55
N GLU A 303 14.10 -23.95 -15.69
CA GLU A 303 14.41 -23.21 -16.91
C GLU A 303 15.93 -23.13 -17.13
N PHE A 304 16.69 -22.84 -16.08
CA PHE A 304 18.14 -22.80 -16.13
C PHE A 304 18.72 -24.14 -16.57
N GLU A 305 18.22 -25.24 -16.01
CA GLU A 305 18.58 -26.59 -16.44
C GLU A 305 18.27 -26.85 -17.92
N PHE A 306 17.10 -26.42 -18.40
CA PHE A 306 16.72 -26.57 -19.80
C PHE A 306 17.61 -25.75 -20.76
N ARG A 307 18.00 -24.54 -20.37
CA ARG A 307 18.77 -23.61 -21.23
C ARG A 307 20.28 -23.84 -21.17
N VAL A 308 20.82 -24.18 -20.00
CA VAL A 308 22.26 -24.28 -19.73
C VAL A 308 22.72 -25.74 -19.66
N GLY A 309 21.81 -26.69 -19.44
CA GLY A 309 22.11 -28.13 -19.39
C GLY A 309 22.44 -28.68 -18.00
N HIS A 310 22.29 -27.89 -16.93
CA HIS A 310 22.44 -28.34 -15.55
C HIS A 310 21.68 -27.47 -14.56
N ARG A 311 21.37 -28.00 -13.37
CA ARG A 311 20.59 -27.31 -12.32
C ARG A 311 21.41 -26.55 -11.27
N LYS A 312 22.73 -26.43 -11.46
CA LYS A 312 23.67 -25.82 -10.49
C LYS A 312 23.62 -24.27 -10.46
N ILE A 313 22.49 -23.71 -10.03
CA ILE A 313 22.29 -22.28 -9.82
C ILE A 313 21.77 -22.00 -8.41
N ALA A 314 22.31 -21.04 -7.68
CA ALA A 314 21.84 -20.70 -6.35
C ALA A 314 21.74 -19.20 -6.14
N PHE A 315 20.77 -18.78 -5.33
CA PHE A 315 20.59 -17.39 -4.96
C PHE A 315 20.98 -17.20 -3.50
N ALA A 316 21.71 -16.13 -3.18
CA ALA A 316 22.15 -15.86 -1.81
C ALA A 316 22.12 -14.36 -1.50
N SER A 317 21.87 -14.03 -0.23
CA SER A 317 21.98 -12.65 0.25
C SER A 317 23.41 -12.34 0.69
N LEU A 318 23.80 -11.05 0.60
CA LEU A 318 25.08 -10.60 1.16
C LEU A 318 25.19 -10.85 2.65
N GLU A 319 24.07 -10.81 3.40
CA GLU A 319 24.08 -11.07 4.84
C GLU A 319 24.53 -12.51 5.13
N SER A 320 23.95 -13.49 4.41
CA SER A 320 24.30 -14.90 4.59
C SER A 320 25.72 -15.22 4.14
N ILE A 321 26.16 -14.61 3.02
CA ILE A 321 27.54 -14.74 2.53
C ILE A 321 28.53 -14.16 3.53
N ALA A 322 28.28 -12.95 4.02
CA ALA A 322 29.16 -12.26 4.96
C ALA A 322 29.24 -13.01 6.30
N ALA A 323 28.11 -13.52 6.81
CA ALA A 323 28.09 -14.33 8.02
C ALA A 323 28.94 -15.61 7.86
N GLY A 324 28.79 -16.31 6.73
CA GLY A 324 29.65 -17.46 6.40
C GLY A 324 31.13 -17.10 6.30
N ALA A 325 31.45 -15.95 5.68
CA ALA A 325 32.82 -15.46 5.56
C ALA A 325 33.44 -15.18 6.93
N LEU A 326 32.69 -14.56 7.85
CA LEU A 326 33.18 -14.26 9.21
C LEU A 326 33.49 -15.54 10.01
N THR A 327 32.79 -16.65 9.75
CA THR A 327 33.12 -17.92 10.40
C THR A 327 34.35 -18.61 9.80
N THR A 328 34.77 -18.22 8.60
CA THR A 328 35.80 -18.94 7.83
C THR A 328 37.13 -18.18 7.75
N ILE A 329 37.10 -16.87 7.50
CA ILE A 329 38.31 -16.04 7.37
C ILE A 329 38.63 -15.42 8.72
N LEU A 330 39.70 -15.84 9.39
CA LEU A 330 40.04 -15.35 10.74
C LEU A 330 40.87 -14.04 10.76
N GLU A 331 41.16 -13.46 9.60
CA GLU A 331 41.95 -12.23 9.49
C GLU A 331 41.23 -11.06 10.16
N ARG A 332 41.91 -10.40 11.11
CA ARG A 332 41.30 -9.35 11.94
C ARG A 332 40.79 -8.16 11.12
N GLU A 333 41.58 -7.67 10.16
CA GLU A 333 41.17 -6.56 9.31
C GLU A 333 39.96 -6.93 8.41
N PHE A 334 39.83 -8.20 8.04
CA PHE A 334 38.67 -8.68 7.29
C PHE A 334 37.44 -8.74 8.21
N GLN A 335 37.59 -9.34 9.39
CA GLN A 335 36.55 -9.45 10.41
C GLN A 335 35.98 -8.09 10.81
N ASP A 336 36.86 -7.11 11.03
CA ASP A 336 36.46 -5.77 11.45
C ASP A 336 35.62 -5.08 10.36
N SER A 337 36.09 -5.06 9.11
CA SER A 337 35.36 -4.43 7.99
C SER A 337 34.05 -5.16 7.65
N VAL A 338 34.08 -6.49 7.53
CA VAL A 338 32.88 -7.29 7.18
C VAL A 338 31.89 -7.33 8.33
N GLY A 339 32.37 -7.33 9.58
CA GLY A 339 31.54 -7.21 10.78
C GLY A 339 30.78 -5.87 10.84
N MET A 340 31.45 -4.77 10.47
CA MET A 340 30.80 -3.46 10.33
C MET A 340 29.74 -3.47 9.21
N PHE A 341 30.06 -4.08 8.06
CA PHE A 341 29.11 -4.24 6.96
C PHE A 341 27.82 -4.96 7.39
N ILE A 342 27.92 -6.14 8.02
CA ILE A 342 26.76 -6.90 8.49
C ILE A 342 25.96 -6.09 9.53
N SER A 343 26.65 -5.42 10.44
CA SER A 343 26.01 -4.62 11.48
C SER A 343 25.21 -3.46 10.89
N ALA A 344 25.78 -2.77 9.88
CA ALA A 344 25.11 -1.69 9.17
C ALA A 344 23.87 -2.21 8.40
N MET A 345 23.98 -3.35 7.71
CA MET A 345 22.86 -4.01 7.01
C MET A 345 21.72 -4.40 7.97
N ARG A 346 22.05 -5.03 9.10
CA ARG A 346 21.06 -5.41 10.13
C ARG A 346 20.38 -4.20 10.76
N LYS A 347 21.13 -3.11 10.99
CA LYS A 347 20.57 -1.85 11.51
C LYS A 347 19.56 -1.25 10.52
N GLN A 348 19.86 -1.26 9.23
CA GLN A 348 18.92 -0.80 8.20
C GLN A 348 17.65 -1.65 8.15
N LYS A 349 17.80 -2.98 8.22
CA LYS A 349 16.68 -3.93 8.22
C LYS A 349 15.74 -3.67 9.41
N ARG A 350 16.28 -3.50 10.61
CA ARG A 350 15.49 -3.15 11.81
C ARG A 350 14.73 -1.85 11.65
N VAL A 351 15.36 -0.79 11.10
CA VAL A 351 14.69 0.49 10.88
C VAL A 351 13.55 0.37 9.86
N ALA A 352 13.74 -0.42 8.80
CA ALA A 352 12.68 -0.69 7.83
C ALA A 352 11.52 -1.47 8.45
N ASP A 353 11.82 -2.51 9.23
CA ASP A 353 10.82 -3.33 9.92
C ASP A 353 10.07 -2.52 10.99
N THR A 354 10.76 -1.62 11.73
CA THR A 354 10.13 -0.70 12.69
C THR A 354 9.20 0.29 11.98
N LYS A 355 9.57 0.85 10.82
CA LYS A 355 8.67 1.73 10.06
C LYS A 355 7.40 0.99 9.61
N LEU A 356 7.51 -0.29 9.24
CA LEU A 356 6.35 -1.13 8.94
C LEU A 356 5.48 -1.40 10.18
N THR A 357 6.10 -1.68 11.33
CA THR A 357 5.37 -1.94 12.60
C THR A 357 4.80 -0.69 13.25
N THR A 358 5.37 0.51 13.05
CA THR A 358 4.75 1.77 13.52
C THR A 358 3.51 2.13 12.69
N VAL A 359 3.51 1.81 11.39
CA VAL A 359 2.33 1.96 10.53
C VAL A 359 1.25 0.92 10.87
N GLU A 360 1.63 -0.28 11.27
CA GLU A 360 0.69 -1.32 11.75
C GLU A 360 0.22 -1.08 13.21
N GLY A 361 1.07 -0.50 14.06
CA GLY A 361 0.80 -0.21 15.48
C GLY A 361 0.01 1.08 15.72
N GLN A 362 -0.02 2.01 14.76
CA GLN A 362 -0.91 3.19 14.79
C GLN A 362 -2.34 2.89 14.32
N LEU A 363 -2.64 1.64 13.94
CA LEU A 363 -4.00 1.19 13.59
C LEU A 363 -4.63 0.31 14.68
N GLY A 364 -3.99 0.16 15.84
CA GLY A 364 -4.45 -0.73 16.90
C GLY A 364 -4.08 -0.27 18.29
N GLU A 365 -4.52 0.92 18.71
CA GLU A 365 -4.91 1.24 20.10
C GLU A 365 -5.38 2.72 20.16
N GLY A 366 -6.52 2.96 20.79
CA GLY A 366 -7.38 4.12 20.49
C GLY A 366 -7.08 5.44 21.20
N SER A 367 -7.88 6.43 20.75
CA SER A 367 -8.29 7.70 21.37
C SER A 367 -7.58 9.01 20.96
N ALA A 368 -8.35 9.81 20.21
CA ALA A 368 -8.62 11.25 20.29
C ALA A 368 -7.52 12.31 20.02
N GLU A 369 -7.85 13.16 19.02
CA GLU A 369 -7.44 14.57 18.81
C GLU A 369 -5.92 14.81 18.60
N THR A 370 -5.41 15.35 17.49
CA THR A 370 -5.83 16.47 16.63
C THR A 370 -5.21 16.26 15.23
N VAL A 371 -6.00 16.43 14.16
CA VAL A 371 -5.46 16.52 12.80
C VAL A 371 -5.22 18.00 12.50
N GLU A 372 -3.96 18.40 12.50
CA GLU A 372 -3.54 19.72 12.01
C GLU A 372 -3.36 19.61 10.49
N GLU A 373 -4.24 20.29 9.76
CA GLU A 373 -4.19 20.50 8.31
C GLU A 373 -2.86 21.13 7.90
N LEU A 374 -2.15 20.50 6.96
CA LEU A 374 -1.16 21.19 6.13
C LEU A 374 -1.76 21.38 4.74
N ALA A 375 -2.34 22.57 4.55
CA ALA A 375 -2.67 23.12 3.25
C ALA A 375 -1.40 23.23 2.40
N ILE A 376 -1.44 22.73 1.17
CA ILE A 376 -0.44 22.99 0.13
C ILE A 376 -1.16 23.84 -0.92
N ASP A 377 -0.84 25.14 -0.93
CA ASP A 377 -1.25 26.08 -1.98
C ASP A 377 -0.70 25.62 -3.34
N TYR A 378 -1.57 25.60 -4.35
CA TYR A 378 -1.23 25.43 -5.76
C TYR A 378 -1.66 26.71 -6.49
N GLU A 379 -0.70 27.51 -6.96
CA GLU A 379 -0.94 28.48 -8.04
C GLU A 379 -0.59 27.83 -9.38
N PRO A 380 -1.47 27.90 -10.40
CA PRO A 380 -1.11 27.48 -11.75
C PRO A 380 -0.78 28.71 -12.61
N GLU A 381 0.49 28.86 -13.02
CA GLU A 381 0.83 29.72 -14.15
C GLU A 381 0.57 28.99 -15.46
N LEU A 382 -0.49 29.41 -16.17
CA LEU A 382 -0.71 29.14 -17.58
C LEU A 382 0.38 29.80 -18.44
N THR A 383 1.03 29.04 -19.30
CA THR A 383 1.60 29.58 -20.55
C THR A 383 1.20 28.71 -21.72
N MET A 384 0.32 29.27 -22.56
CA MET A 384 0.04 28.82 -23.92
C MET A 384 0.95 29.55 -24.92
N ALA A 385 1.03 28.95 -26.12
CA ALA A 385 1.58 29.44 -27.39
C ALA A 385 3.08 29.16 -27.59
N THR A 386 3.58 28.70 -28.74
CA THR A 386 3.03 28.43 -30.08
C THR A 386 4.17 27.77 -30.86
N HIS A 387 3.91 26.81 -31.74
CA HIS A 387 4.82 26.56 -32.85
C HIS A 387 4.03 26.26 -34.12
N ASP A 388 4.04 27.26 -35.01
CA ASP A 388 3.76 27.14 -36.43
C ASP A 388 4.88 26.36 -37.13
N ALA A 389 4.50 25.49 -38.06
CA ALA A 389 5.24 25.21 -39.28
C ALA A 389 4.27 24.69 -40.36
N SER A 390 4.04 25.52 -41.38
CA SER A 390 3.48 25.16 -42.69
C SER A 390 4.41 24.17 -43.41
N GLU A 391 4.01 23.36 -44.40
CA GLU A 391 3.50 23.76 -45.72
C GLU A 391 3.10 22.53 -46.57
N ALA A 392 2.04 22.70 -47.38
CA ALA A 392 1.74 22.15 -48.72
C ALA A 392 1.74 20.62 -48.99
N GLY A 393 0.73 20.02 -49.67
CA GLY A 393 -0.46 20.57 -50.32
C GLY A 393 -1.27 19.53 -51.12
N ALA A 394 -2.42 20.01 -51.63
CA ALA A 394 -3.29 19.49 -52.72
C ALA A 394 -4.01 18.12 -52.54
N GLY A 395 -5.33 17.98 -52.68
CA GLY A 395 -6.39 18.94 -53.00
C GLY A 395 -7.76 18.26 -53.25
N ILE A 396 -8.77 19.14 -53.32
CA ILE A 396 -10.03 19.12 -54.11
C ILE A 396 -11.30 18.37 -53.60
N VAL A 397 -12.39 19.15 -53.62
CA VAL A 397 -13.85 18.88 -53.67
C VAL A 397 -14.49 18.55 -52.31
N GLY A 398 -15.44 19.30 -51.74
CA GLY A 398 -16.36 20.31 -52.28
C GLY A 398 -17.78 19.95 -51.82
N GLY A 399 -18.39 20.77 -50.98
CA GLY A 399 -19.76 20.54 -50.49
C GLY A 399 -20.19 21.54 -49.42
N GLN A 400 -20.44 22.79 -49.81
CA GLN A 400 -21.12 23.80 -49.01
C GLN A 400 -22.62 23.54 -48.97
N THR A 401 -23.21 23.58 -47.77
CA THR A 401 -24.45 24.31 -47.40
C THR A 401 -24.30 24.52 -45.88
N GLY A 402 -24.55 25.64 -45.24
CA GLY A 402 -25.49 26.72 -45.48
C GLY A 402 -25.99 27.15 -44.10
N ARG A 403 -25.20 28.03 -43.46
CA ARG A 403 -25.53 29.07 -42.46
C ARG A 403 -26.95 29.05 -41.86
N GLU A 404 -27.02 29.05 -40.52
CA GLU A 404 -27.82 30.02 -39.74
C GLU A 404 -27.33 30.05 -38.28
N GLN A 405 -26.78 31.20 -37.89
CA GLN A 405 -26.67 31.61 -36.50
C GLN A 405 -28.05 32.17 -36.12
N ASP A 406 -28.62 31.71 -35.03
CA ASP A 406 -29.44 32.59 -34.19
C ASP A 406 -29.31 32.19 -32.73
N GLY A 407 -29.04 33.19 -31.90
CA GLY A 407 -28.88 33.05 -30.47
C GLY A 407 -30.23 32.92 -29.80
N ALA A 408 -30.35 31.91 -28.94
CA ALA A 408 -31.28 31.94 -27.83
C ALA A 408 -30.60 31.28 -26.63
N ALA A 409 -30.28 32.10 -25.63
CA ALA A 409 -29.99 31.64 -24.29
C ALA A 409 -31.22 30.89 -23.76
N HIS A 410 -31.22 29.56 -23.91
CA HIS A 410 -32.09 28.71 -23.13
C HIS A 410 -31.37 28.41 -21.82
N ALA A 411 -31.81 29.07 -20.75
CA ALA A 411 -31.68 28.54 -19.41
C ALA A 411 -32.44 27.21 -19.39
N VAL A 412 -31.70 26.10 -19.48
CA VAL A 412 -32.26 24.76 -19.34
C VAL A 412 -32.31 24.49 -17.84
N ASP A 413 -33.50 24.71 -17.28
CA ASP A 413 -33.96 24.05 -16.07
C ASP A 413 -34.11 22.55 -16.43
N GLY A 414 -33.03 21.80 -16.24
CA GLY A 414 -32.93 20.40 -16.60
C GLY A 414 -32.42 19.61 -15.40
N ASN A 415 -33.33 19.16 -14.55
CA ASN A 415 -33.01 18.18 -13.52
C ASN A 415 -32.71 16.85 -14.24
N GLU A 416 -31.45 16.62 -14.62
CA GLU A 416 -31.02 15.41 -15.31
C GLU A 416 -31.25 14.19 -14.40
N GLU A 417 -32.18 13.32 -14.80
CA GLU A 417 -32.52 12.12 -14.02
C GLU A 417 -31.40 11.06 -14.12
N LEU A 418 -31.06 10.43 -12.98
CA LEU A 418 -30.11 9.31 -12.95
C LEU A 418 -30.75 8.03 -13.51
N LEU A 419 -30.49 7.75 -14.79
CA LEU A 419 -30.96 6.53 -15.46
C LEU A 419 -29.96 5.39 -15.25
N VAL A 420 -30.39 4.34 -14.53
CA VAL A 420 -29.64 3.10 -14.31
C VAL A 420 -30.44 1.93 -14.88
N SER A 421 -29.82 1.09 -15.71
CA SER A 421 -30.50 -0.05 -16.31
C SER A 421 -30.84 -1.15 -15.30
N ASP A 422 -31.98 -1.79 -15.53
CA ASP A 422 -32.48 -2.88 -14.70
C ASP A 422 -31.51 -4.06 -14.63
N GLU A 423 -30.76 -4.30 -15.70
CA GLU A 423 -29.79 -5.39 -15.82
C GLU A 423 -28.66 -5.26 -14.80
N VAL A 424 -28.13 -4.04 -14.62
CA VAL A 424 -27.03 -3.74 -13.69
C VAL A 424 -27.49 -3.76 -12.23
N MET A 425 -28.76 -3.45 -11.98
CA MET A 425 -29.37 -3.59 -10.64
C MET A 425 -29.58 -5.06 -10.25
N VAL A 426 -29.84 -5.95 -11.22
CA VAL A 426 -29.98 -7.39 -10.96
C VAL A 426 -28.61 -8.04 -10.75
N GLU A 427 -27.65 -7.84 -11.66
CA GLU A 427 -26.35 -8.50 -11.59
C GLU A 427 -25.20 -7.54 -11.96
N ARG A 428 -24.33 -7.29 -10.98
CA ARG A 428 -23.22 -6.33 -11.06
C ARG A 428 -22.18 -6.60 -12.17
N THR A 429 -22.14 -7.80 -12.75
CA THR A 429 -21.18 -8.20 -13.80
C THR A 429 -21.75 -8.11 -15.23
N ARG A 430 -23.06 -7.86 -15.40
CA ARG A 430 -23.73 -7.86 -16.71
C ARG A 430 -23.66 -6.51 -17.43
N LEU A 431 -22.45 -6.03 -17.73
CA LEU A 431 -22.27 -4.82 -18.54
C LEU A 431 -22.00 -5.13 -20.04
N GLY A 432 -22.33 -6.35 -20.49
CA GLY A 432 -21.83 -6.91 -21.74
C GLY A 432 -22.50 -6.40 -23.02
N SER A 433 -22.03 -5.28 -23.57
CA SER A 433 -22.12 -4.97 -25.02
C SER A 433 -21.29 -3.78 -25.51
N ILE A 434 -20.63 -2.99 -24.64
CA ILE A 434 -19.85 -1.80 -25.04
C ILE A 434 -18.33 -2.06 -24.93
N PRO A 435 -17.49 -1.77 -25.95
CA PRO A 435 -16.05 -2.09 -25.93
C PRO A 435 -15.25 -1.47 -24.77
N GLN A 436 -15.60 -0.26 -24.33
CA GLN A 436 -14.97 0.43 -23.17
C GLN A 436 -15.25 -0.26 -21.82
N VAL A 437 -16.23 -1.17 -21.78
CA VAL A 437 -16.71 -1.80 -20.56
C VAL A 437 -15.93 -3.07 -20.19
N ALA A 438 -15.21 -3.71 -21.11
CA ALA A 438 -14.42 -4.90 -20.81
C ALA A 438 -13.38 -4.65 -19.70
N ALA A 439 -12.75 -3.47 -19.70
CA ALA A 439 -11.83 -3.02 -18.66
C ALA A 439 -12.52 -2.89 -17.29
N TYR A 440 -13.75 -2.39 -17.27
CA TYR A 440 -14.54 -2.21 -16.04
C TYR A 440 -15.19 -3.51 -15.56
N VAL A 441 -15.56 -4.43 -16.45
CA VAL A 441 -16.00 -5.78 -16.09
C VAL A 441 -14.87 -6.53 -15.38
N GLN A 442 -13.65 -6.41 -15.89
CA GLN A 442 -12.48 -6.95 -15.21
C GLN A 442 -12.22 -6.25 -13.87
N LEU A 443 -12.35 -4.92 -13.80
CA LEU A 443 -12.24 -4.15 -12.56
C LEU A 443 -13.26 -4.64 -11.51
N ILE A 444 -14.53 -4.79 -11.89
CA ILE A 444 -15.59 -5.31 -11.03
C ILE A 444 -15.28 -6.75 -10.61
N GLY A 445 -14.88 -7.61 -11.53
CA GLY A 445 -14.48 -8.99 -11.21
C GLY A 445 -13.33 -9.05 -10.20
N ASN A 446 -12.35 -8.15 -10.31
CA ASN A 446 -11.23 -8.05 -9.39
C ASN A 446 -11.65 -7.46 -8.03
N LEU A 447 -12.50 -6.41 -8.02
CA LEU A 447 -13.09 -5.83 -6.82
C LEU A 447 -13.97 -6.81 -6.07
N LEU A 448 -14.48 -7.85 -6.72
CA LEU A 448 -15.32 -8.88 -6.11
C LEU A 448 -14.56 -10.16 -5.79
N SER A 449 -13.26 -10.20 -6.10
CA SER A 449 -12.41 -11.36 -5.86
C SER A 449 -12.18 -11.56 -4.36
N GLU A 450 -12.18 -12.81 -3.91
CA GLU A 450 -11.71 -13.16 -2.55
C GLU A 450 -10.18 -13.00 -2.40
N ASN A 451 -9.47 -12.76 -3.50
CA ASN A 451 -8.04 -12.49 -3.48
C ASN A 451 -7.79 -11.01 -3.15
N ARG A 452 -7.36 -10.74 -1.91
CA ARG A 452 -7.05 -9.39 -1.42
C ARG A 452 -6.05 -8.61 -2.29
N LYS A 453 -5.09 -9.29 -2.93
CA LYS A 453 -4.15 -8.65 -3.86
C LYS A 453 -4.86 -8.13 -5.13
N MET A 454 -5.86 -8.86 -5.63
CA MET A 454 -6.65 -8.47 -6.80
C MET A 454 -7.61 -7.33 -6.47
N GLU A 455 -8.22 -7.38 -5.28
CA GLU A 455 -9.07 -6.31 -4.76
C GLU A 455 -8.29 -5.00 -4.59
N ASP A 456 -7.12 -5.04 -3.93
CA ASP A 456 -6.23 -3.88 -3.77
C ASP A 456 -5.75 -3.32 -5.12
N LEU A 457 -5.46 -4.19 -6.09
CA LEU A 457 -5.07 -3.80 -7.44
C LEU A 457 -6.24 -3.08 -8.15
N ALA A 458 -7.47 -3.56 -7.98
CA ALA A 458 -8.64 -2.96 -8.59
C ALA A 458 -8.99 -1.61 -7.96
N ILE A 459 -8.81 -1.45 -6.64
CA ILE A 459 -8.94 -0.16 -5.95
C ILE A 459 -7.91 0.85 -6.47
N LYS A 460 -6.64 0.44 -6.60
CA LYS A 460 -5.60 1.28 -7.19
C LYS A 460 -5.90 1.64 -8.64
N ARG A 461 -6.41 0.70 -9.43
CA ARG A 461 -6.82 0.96 -10.82
C ARG A 461 -7.96 1.96 -10.89
N PHE A 462 -8.93 1.88 -9.99
CA PHE A 462 -10.01 2.86 -9.90
C PHE A 462 -9.49 4.26 -9.51
N GLN A 463 -8.53 4.36 -8.59
CA GLN A 463 -7.90 5.65 -8.24
C GLN A 463 -7.25 6.36 -9.43
N VAL A 464 -6.76 5.61 -10.41
CA VAL A 464 -6.11 6.15 -11.62
C VAL A 464 -7.13 6.42 -12.73
N VAL A 465 -8.03 5.47 -12.97
CA VAL A 465 -9.01 5.57 -14.07
C VAL A 465 -10.16 6.53 -13.73
N GLY A 466 -10.42 6.74 -12.44
CA GLY A 466 -11.55 7.54 -11.97
C GLY A 466 -12.89 6.83 -12.14
N VAL A 467 -13.95 7.60 -11.93
CA VAL A 467 -15.32 7.12 -12.10
C VAL A 467 -15.60 6.87 -13.59
N PRO A 468 -16.13 5.69 -13.96
CA PRO A 468 -16.46 5.40 -15.35
C PRO A 468 -17.40 6.46 -15.96
N PRO A 469 -17.26 6.82 -17.24
CA PRO A 469 -18.02 7.92 -17.84
C PRO A 469 -19.50 7.61 -18.01
N THR A 470 -19.91 6.34 -17.99
CA THR A 470 -21.32 5.94 -18.13
C THR A 470 -21.93 5.61 -16.78
N THR A 471 -23.15 6.10 -16.55
CA THR A 471 -23.90 5.92 -15.29
C THR A 471 -24.01 4.46 -14.88
N ASP A 472 -24.37 3.56 -15.81
CA ASP A 472 -24.49 2.12 -15.54
C ASP A 472 -23.17 1.49 -15.08
N THR A 473 -22.07 1.83 -15.73
CA THR A 473 -20.76 1.28 -15.37
C THR A 473 -20.29 1.86 -14.04
N ALA A 474 -20.48 3.17 -13.83
CA ALA A 474 -20.17 3.82 -12.57
C ALA A 474 -20.97 3.22 -11.40
N PHE A 475 -22.26 2.97 -11.60
CA PHE A 475 -23.14 2.32 -10.65
C PHE A 475 -22.68 0.89 -10.32
N ALA A 476 -22.36 0.08 -11.34
CA ALA A 476 -21.84 -1.28 -11.13
C ALA A 476 -20.52 -1.30 -10.34
N VAL A 477 -19.61 -0.36 -10.67
CA VAL A 477 -18.34 -0.20 -9.95
C VAL A 477 -18.57 0.27 -8.52
N GLY A 478 -19.50 1.21 -8.29
CA GLY A 478 -19.89 1.68 -6.97
C GLY A 478 -20.39 0.55 -6.07
N ARG A 479 -21.24 -0.32 -6.61
CA ARG A 479 -21.69 -1.54 -5.91
C ARG A 479 -20.52 -2.45 -5.55
N ALA A 480 -19.64 -2.74 -6.50
CA ALA A 480 -18.49 -3.62 -6.29
C ALA A 480 -17.49 -3.05 -5.27
N MET A 481 -17.23 -1.74 -5.34
CA MET A 481 -16.34 -1.01 -4.43
C MET A 481 -16.87 -1.02 -3.00
N PHE A 482 -18.17 -0.78 -2.82
CA PHE A 482 -18.79 -0.85 -1.50
C PHE A 482 -18.75 -2.27 -0.91
N ALA A 483 -18.98 -3.29 -1.74
CA ALA A 483 -18.83 -4.68 -1.33
C ALA A 483 -17.39 -5.04 -0.92
N ALA A 484 -16.38 -4.50 -1.60
CA ALA A 484 -14.97 -4.66 -1.21
C ALA A 484 -14.68 -3.99 0.13
N MET A 485 -15.21 -2.79 0.35
CA MET A 485 -15.07 -2.07 1.63
C MET A 485 -15.59 -2.90 2.81
N GLN A 486 -16.76 -3.55 2.68
CA GLN A 486 -17.31 -4.43 3.73
C GLN A 486 -16.42 -5.66 4.02
N ARG A 487 -15.48 -6.00 3.13
CA ARG A 487 -14.50 -7.08 3.34
C ARG A 487 -13.18 -6.58 3.97
N GLY A 488 -13.15 -5.33 4.43
CA GLY A 488 -12.00 -4.73 5.11
C GLY A 488 -11.03 -4.01 4.17
N ALA A 489 -11.46 -3.65 2.96
CA ALA A 489 -10.67 -2.84 2.04
C ALA A 489 -10.78 -1.34 2.39
N THR A 490 -10.07 -0.91 3.45
CA THR A 490 -10.16 0.46 4.00
C THR A 490 -9.85 1.57 2.98
N LYS A 491 -9.02 1.28 1.96
CA LYS A 491 -8.72 2.22 0.86
C LYS A 491 -9.91 2.51 -0.06
N ALA A 492 -10.91 1.62 -0.09
CA ALA A 492 -12.15 1.85 -0.83
C ALA A 492 -13.00 2.95 -0.17
N ALA A 493 -12.91 3.13 1.15
CA ALA A 493 -13.65 4.20 1.86
C ALA A 493 -13.20 5.59 1.38
N ILE A 494 -11.88 5.78 1.20
CA ILE A 494 -11.29 7.06 0.77
C ILE A 494 -11.92 7.55 -0.56
N LEU A 495 -12.26 6.62 -1.45
CA LEU A 495 -12.81 6.90 -2.77
C LEU A 495 -14.24 7.44 -2.74
N PHE A 496 -15.01 7.12 -1.70
CA PHE A 496 -16.35 7.68 -1.48
C PHE A 496 -16.28 9.02 -0.71
N SER A 497 -15.18 9.28 0.00
CA SER A 497 -14.89 10.54 0.71
C SER A 497 -14.09 11.57 -0.10
N GLY A 498 -13.95 11.41 -1.43
CA GLY A 498 -13.19 12.34 -2.28
C GLY A 498 -13.57 13.83 -2.12
N PRO A 499 -12.67 14.78 -2.42
CA PRO A 499 -12.90 16.20 -2.18
C PRO A 499 -14.22 16.67 -2.82
N ARG A 500 -14.89 17.63 -2.17
CA ARG A 500 -16.07 18.29 -2.75
C ARG A 500 -15.66 18.90 -4.08
N SER A 501 -16.25 18.44 -5.18
CA SER A 501 -16.11 19.15 -6.45
C SER A 501 -16.61 20.58 -6.22
N LEU A 502 -15.83 21.59 -6.61
CA LEU A 502 -16.20 23.00 -6.50
C LEU A 502 -17.33 23.37 -7.47
N GLU A 503 -17.76 22.41 -8.29
CA GLU A 503 -18.89 22.51 -9.20
C GLU A 503 -20.22 22.48 -8.42
N LEU A 504 -21.19 23.28 -8.85
CA LEU A 504 -22.52 23.37 -8.21
C LEU A 504 -23.30 22.04 -8.27
N GLN A 505 -22.94 21.13 -9.18
CA GLN A 505 -23.63 19.86 -9.42
C GLN A 505 -22.61 18.78 -9.77
N ALA A 506 -22.69 17.62 -9.12
CA ALA A 506 -21.79 16.51 -9.40
C ALA A 506 -22.15 15.83 -10.74
N PRO A 507 -21.17 15.39 -11.55
CA PRO A 507 -21.43 14.66 -12.78
C PRO A 507 -22.32 13.42 -12.57
N LEU A 508 -23.23 13.12 -13.51
CA LEU A 508 -24.13 11.96 -13.42
C LEU A 508 -23.40 10.62 -13.22
N SER A 509 -22.18 10.48 -13.74
CA SER A 509 -21.33 9.31 -13.52
C SER A 509 -20.92 9.17 -12.05
N GLU A 510 -20.49 10.25 -11.39
CA GLU A 510 -20.15 10.26 -9.95
C GLU A 510 -21.38 9.99 -9.09
N GLN A 511 -22.51 10.59 -9.46
CA GLN A 511 -23.81 10.31 -8.86
C GLN A 511 -24.20 8.84 -9.01
N GLY A 512 -23.97 8.25 -10.19
CA GLY A 512 -24.14 6.82 -10.45
C GLY A 512 -23.27 5.95 -9.53
N PHE A 513 -22.00 6.32 -9.33
CA PHE A 513 -21.08 5.62 -8.44
C PHE A 513 -21.54 5.63 -6.97
N ILE A 514 -21.94 6.78 -6.44
CA ILE A 514 -22.49 6.90 -5.07
C ILE A 514 -23.81 6.14 -4.94
N ALA A 515 -24.71 6.27 -5.91
CA ALA A 515 -25.97 5.54 -5.96
C ALA A 515 -25.74 4.02 -5.97
N GLY A 516 -24.70 3.54 -6.66
CA GLY A 516 -24.28 2.14 -6.65
C GLY A 516 -23.84 1.67 -5.27
N GLY A 517 -23.01 2.45 -4.57
CA GLY A 517 -22.61 2.13 -3.19
C GLY A 517 -23.80 2.06 -2.23
N LEU A 518 -24.70 3.05 -2.30
CA LEU A 518 -25.93 3.07 -1.49
C LEU A 518 -26.83 1.87 -1.82
N PHE A 519 -27.03 1.58 -3.10
CA PHE A 519 -27.83 0.43 -3.51
C PHE A 519 -27.26 -0.88 -2.96
N GLU A 520 -25.94 -1.09 -3.01
CA GLU A 520 -25.32 -2.29 -2.45
C GLU A 520 -25.50 -2.38 -0.93
N ALA A 521 -25.50 -1.25 -0.23
CA ALA A 521 -25.71 -1.20 1.21
C ALA A 521 -27.09 -1.70 1.64
N PHE A 522 -28.13 -1.38 0.86
CA PHE A 522 -29.52 -1.73 1.16
C PHE A 522 -29.98 -3.02 0.47
N PHE A 523 -29.54 -3.30 -0.75
CA PHE A 523 -30.08 -4.37 -1.61
C PHE A 523 -29.02 -5.43 -1.96
N LYS A 524 -29.45 -6.69 -2.09
CA LYS A 524 -28.62 -7.76 -2.70
C LYS A 524 -28.72 -7.70 -4.23
N SER A 525 -29.93 -7.49 -4.72
CA SER A 525 -30.30 -7.33 -6.12
C SER A 525 -31.58 -6.51 -6.18
N ARG A 526 -32.00 -6.08 -7.38
CA ARG A 526 -33.25 -5.33 -7.58
C ARG A 526 -34.43 -5.98 -6.85
N GLY A 527 -35.14 -5.18 -6.05
CA GLY A 527 -36.31 -5.61 -5.28
C GLY A 527 -36.01 -6.60 -4.13
N ASN A 528 -34.75 -6.94 -3.89
CA ASN A 528 -34.32 -7.84 -2.82
C ASN A 528 -33.55 -7.07 -1.75
N LEU A 529 -34.32 -6.44 -0.85
CA LEU A 529 -33.81 -5.68 0.28
C LEU A 529 -33.13 -6.63 1.27
N ARG A 530 -31.97 -6.23 1.80
CA ARG A 530 -31.23 -7.03 2.78
C ARG A 530 -32.01 -7.15 4.09
N GLU A 531 -31.74 -8.24 4.81
CA GLU A 531 -32.23 -8.43 6.18
C GLU A 531 -31.55 -7.43 7.12
N SER A 532 -30.22 -7.31 7.02
CA SER A 532 -29.40 -6.30 7.69
C SER A 532 -28.71 -5.38 6.68
N VAL A 533 -28.72 -4.08 6.97
CA VAL A 533 -28.03 -3.07 6.17
C VAL A 533 -26.53 -3.16 6.42
N LEU A 534 -25.73 -3.01 5.36
CA LEU A 534 -24.27 -2.96 5.47
C LEU A 534 -23.84 -1.60 6.02
N GLY A 535 -23.41 -1.57 7.28
CA GLY A 535 -23.22 -0.32 8.03
C GLY A 535 -21.85 0.35 7.86
N GLU A 536 -20.80 -0.37 7.48
CA GLU A 536 -19.46 0.23 7.36
C GLU A 536 -19.42 1.19 6.16
N GLY A 537 -18.99 2.44 6.36
CA GLY A 537 -18.94 3.47 5.32
C GLY A 537 -20.28 4.00 4.76
N LEU A 538 -21.42 3.47 5.21
CA LEU A 538 -22.75 3.98 4.83
C LEU A 538 -22.99 5.44 5.28
N PRO A 539 -22.62 5.87 6.51
CA PRO A 539 -22.82 7.27 6.94
C PRO A 539 -22.18 8.29 6.00
N MET A 540 -21.02 7.97 5.43
CA MET A 540 -20.32 8.81 4.47
C MET A 540 -21.06 8.94 3.14
N LEU A 541 -21.67 7.85 2.64
CA LEU A 541 -22.49 7.90 1.42
C LEU A 541 -23.77 8.70 1.63
N LEU A 542 -24.39 8.56 2.80
CA LEU A 542 -25.59 9.31 3.17
C LEU A 542 -25.29 10.79 3.31
N ASP A 543 -24.21 11.15 4.02
CA ASP A 543 -23.77 12.54 4.12
C ASP A 543 -23.57 13.14 2.73
N ARG A 544 -22.87 12.43 1.83
CA ARG A 544 -22.65 12.87 0.45
C ARG A 544 -23.95 13.13 -0.29
N VAL A 545 -24.87 12.17 -0.30
CA VAL A 545 -26.12 12.27 -1.09
C VAL A 545 -27.12 13.26 -0.52
N THR A 546 -26.90 13.75 0.71
CA THR A 546 -27.68 14.84 1.31
C THR A 546 -27.14 16.25 1.03
N GLN A 547 -25.96 16.36 0.41
CA GLN A 547 -25.39 17.65 0.02
C GLN A 547 -26.06 18.18 -1.26
N PRO A 548 -26.14 19.52 -1.45
CA PRO A 548 -26.59 20.11 -2.71
C PRO A 548 -25.77 19.61 -3.90
N GLY A 549 -26.40 19.41 -5.05
CA GLY A 549 -25.76 18.93 -6.29
C GLY A 549 -25.73 17.41 -6.46
N TRP A 550 -26.36 16.65 -5.55
CA TRP A 550 -26.50 15.19 -5.57
C TRP A 550 -27.95 14.70 -5.71
N GLU A 551 -28.85 15.58 -6.16
CA GLU A 551 -30.28 15.33 -6.25
C GLU A 551 -30.62 14.10 -7.12
N PRO A 552 -30.01 13.88 -8.31
CA PRO A 552 -30.25 12.67 -9.09
C PRO A 552 -29.93 11.34 -8.36
N ALA A 553 -28.81 11.26 -7.63
CA ALA A 553 -28.48 10.08 -6.81
C ALA A 553 -29.44 9.92 -5.62
N GLN A 554 -29.84 11.03 -5.00
CA GLN A 554 -30.79 11.04 -3.89
C GLN A 554 -32.18 10.54 -4.34
N ASP A 555 -32.69 11.06 -5.45
CA ASP A 555 -33.97 10.68 -6.02
C ASP A 555 -33.97 9.23 -6.51
N PHE A 556 -32.84 8.75 -7.06
CA PHE A 556 -32.68 7.35 -7.41
C PHE A 556 -32.84 6.45 -6.18
N ILE A 557 -32.05 6.66 -5.13
CA ILE A 557 -32.08 5.76 -3.97
C ILE A 557 -33.41 5.86 -3.21
N LYS A 558 -34.00 7.06 -3.15
CA LYS A 558 -35.33 7.28 -2.57
C LYS A 558 -36.38 6.41 -3.25
N ARG A 559 -36.46 6.44 -4.59
CA ARG A 559 -37.41 5.62 -5.36
C ARG A 559 -37.23 4.12 -5.13
N GLN A 560 -35.99 3.66 -4.93
CA GLN A 560 -35.73 2.24 -4.62
C GLN A 560 -36.17 1.86 -3.21
N LEU A 561 -36.06 2.77 -2.23
CA LEU A 561 -36.40 2.53 -0.82
C LEU A 561 -37.87 2.81 -0.48
N GLU A 562 -38.56 3.63 -1.26
CA GLU A 562 -39.97 4.03 -1.04
C GLU A 562 -40.93 2.84 -0.85
N PRO A 563 -40.84 1.72 -1.61
CA PRO A 563 -41.68 0.54 -1.36
C PRO A 563 -41.46 -0.11 0.02
N TYR A 564 -40.35 0.23 0.68
CA TYR A 564 -39.92 -0.32 1.97
C TYR A 564 -39.83 0.77 3.05
N GLU A 565 -40.44 1.94 2.84
CA GLU A 565 -40.34 3.09 3.74
C GLU A 565 -40.81 2.78 5.18
N THR A 566 -41.68 1.79 5.36
CA THR A 566 -42.13 1.32 6.67
C THR A 566 -41.02 0.60 7.46
N ARG A 567 -39.95 0.14 6.81
CA ARG A 567 -38.80 -0.51 7.47
C ARG A 567 -37.80 0.49 8.04
N PHE A 568 -37.85 1.76 7.66
CA PHE A 568 -36.87 2.77 8.05
C PHE A 568 -37.55 3.95 8.76
N PHE A 569 -36.86 4.54 9.73
CA PHE A 569 -37.32 5.81 10.32
C PHE A 569 -37.15 6.97 9.34
N TRP A 570 -36.06 6.95 8.58
CA TRP A 570 -35.74 7.94 7.57
C TRP A 570 -35.08 7.27 6.36
N ILE A 571 -35.34 7.81 5.18
CA ILE A 571 -34.65 7.46 3.93
C ILE A 571 -34.15 8.75 3.24
N PRO A 572 -33.06 8.68 2.46
CA PRO A 572 -32.54 9.85 1.73
C PRO A 572 -33.60 10.52 0.86
N GLY A 573 -33.57 11.86 0.80
CA GLY A 573 -34.53 12.66 0.02
C GLY A 573 -35.87 12.94 0.71
N ILE A 574 -35.97 12.64 2.00
CA ILE A 574 -37.05 13.11 2.89
C ILE A 574 -36.45 14.04 3.94
N GLU A 575 -37.22 15.02 4.43
CA GLU A 575 -36.79 15.91 5.50
C GLU A 575 -36.40 15.12 6.77
N GLN A 576 -35.26 15.47 7.36
CA GLN A 576 -34.77 14.82 8.58
C GLN A 576 -35.41 15.44 9.83
N HIS A 577 -36.22 14.64 10.54
CA HIS A 577 -36.70 14.99 11.87
C HIS A 577 -35.82 14.40 12.99
N ARG A 578 -36.05 14.83 14.23
CA ARG A 578 -35.35 14.28 15.40
C ARG A 578 -36.00 12.97 15.84
N LEU A 579 -35.20 11.93 16.00
CA LEU A 579 -35.57 10.67 16.65
C LEU A 579 -35.50 10.87 18.16
N ARG A 580 -36.64 10.77 18.84
CA ARG A 580 -36.70 10.84 20.30
C ARG A 580 -36.75 9.44 20.87
N VAL A 581 -35.81 9.12 21.75
CA VAL A 581 -35.74 7.83 22.44
C VAL A 581 -35.95 8.06 23.92
N ARG A 582 -37.07 7.57 24.42
CA ARG A 582 -37.42 7.59 25.84
C ARG A 582 -36.96 6.30 26.49
N VAL A 583 -36.07 6.41 27.48
CA VAL A 583 -35.58 5.30 28.30
C VAL A 583 -36.20 5.41 29.69
N VAL A 584 -37.05 4.45 30.06
CA VAL A 584 -37.68 4.39 31.37
C VAL A 584 -36.92 3.43 32.26
N CYS A 585 -36.56 3.86 33.46
CA CYS A 585 -35.76 3.11 34.42
C CYS A 585 -36.35 3.14 35.84
N ASP A 586 -36.13 2.04 36.57
CA ASP A 586 -36.39 1.93 38.01
C ASP A 586 -35.07 1.81 38.78
N LEU A 587 -34.98 2.39 39.98
CA LEU A 587 -33.79 2.29 40.81
C LEU A 587 -33.83 1.01 41.67
N GLU A 588 -32.84 0.14 41.52
CA GLU A 588 -32.64 -1.07 42.34
C GLU A 588 -31.16 -1.20 42.74
N ASN A 589 -30.86 -1.28 44.04
CA ASN A 589 -29.51 -1.52 44.58
C ASN A 589 -28.41 -0.64 43.92
N ASP A 590 -28.63 0.68 43.88
CA ASP A 590 -27.74 1.68 43.27
C ASP A 590 -27.55 1.58 41.74
N SER A 591 -28.33 0.75 41.07
CA SER A 591 -28.37 0.62 39.60
C SER A 591 -29.75 1.00 39.06
N ALA A 592 -29.79 1.62 37.87
CA ALA A 592 -31.03 1.97 37.19
C ALA A 592 -31.38 0.89 36.16
N ILE A 593 -32.34 0.03 36.48
CA ILE A 593 -32.76 -1.06 35.59
C ILE A 593 -33.71 -0.51 34.53
N ILE A 594 -33.37 -0.72 33.26
CA ILE A 594 -34.18 -0.30 32.12
C ILE A 594 -35.43 -1.17 32.03
N ARG A 595 -36.62 -0.54 32.03
CA ARG A 595 -37.92 -1.21 31.86
C ARG A 595 -38.50 -1.05 30.48
N GLU A 596 -38.25 0.10 29.86
CA GLU A 596 -38.81 0.43 28.56
C GLU A 596 -37.83 1.31 27.79
N VAL A 597 -37.71 1.03 26.49
CA VAL A 597 -37.00 1.90 25.54
C VAL A 597 -37.91 2.07 24.33
N VAL A 598 -38.41 3.28 24.12
CA VAL A 598 -39.33 3.61 23.02
C VAL A 598 -38.72 4.68 22.14
N ALA A 599 -38.69 4.41 20.83
CA ALA A 599 -38.30 5.34 19.81
C ALA A 599 -39.53 5.94 19.12
N THR A 600 -39.56 7.27 19.03
CA THR A 600 -40.61 8.06 18.40
C THR A 600 -40.01 8.91 17.29
N TYR A 601 -40.60 8.83 16.10
CA TYR A 601 -40.21 9.63 14.94
C TYR A 601 -41.48 10.17 14.25
N PRO A 602 -41.54 11.45 13.83
CA PRO A 602 -42.73 12.01 13.21
C PRO A 602 -43.23 11.19 12.02
N GLY A 603 -44.54 10.92 11.99
CA GLY A 603 -45.17 10.14 10.91
C GLY A 603 -44.96 8.62 11.00
N LYS A 604 -44.24 8.12 12.01
CA LYS A 604 -44.07 6.68 12.29
C LYS A 604 -44.71 6.31 13.63
N ALA A 605 -45.13 5.05 13.76
CA ALA A 605 -45.64 4.54 15.03
C ALA A 605 -44.49 4.38 16.04
N ASP A 606 -44.80 4.64 17.32
CA ASP A 606 -43.85 4.43 18.41
C ASP A 606 -43.36 2.98 18.41
N THR A 607 -42.04 2.82 18.44
CA THR A 607 -41.40 1.50 18.33
C THR A 607 -40.68 1.16 19.62
N SER A 608 -41.11 0.05 20.25
CA SER A 608 -40.39 -0.50 21.41
C SER A 608 -39.11 -1.21 20.96
N LEU A 609 -38.00 -0.73 21.50
CA LEU A 609 -36.65 -1.23 21.21
C LEU A 609 -36.22 -2.30 22.21
N LEU A 610 -36.80 -2.33 23.41
CA LEU A 610 -36.48 -3.36 24.39
C LEU A 610 -37.19 -4.67 24.00
N ARG A 611 -36.43 -5.73 23.73
CA ARG A 611 -36.96 -7.03 23.29
C ARG A 611 -36.41 -8.16 24.18
N PRO A 612 -37.21 -9.22 24.41
CA PRO A 612 -36.70 -10.41 25.08
C PRO A 612 -35.65 -11.11 24.21
N ARG A 613 -34.57 -11.59 24.83
CA ARG A 613 -33.53 -12.39 24.19
C ARG A 613 -34.12 -13.73 23.75
N GLN A 614 -33.92 -14.07 22.47
CA GLN A 614 -34.38 -15.33 21.88
C GLN A 614 -33.23 -16.34 21.71
N SER A 615 -31.97 -15.91 21.75
CA SER A 615 -30.79 -16.76 21.63
C SER A 615 -29.55 -16.07 22.20
N ASP A 616 -28.62 -16.85 22.76
CA ASP A 616 -27.30 -16.38 23.22
C ASP A 616 -26.41 -15.88 22.07
N LEU A 617 -26.76 -16.21 20.82
CA LEU A 617 -26.08 -15.74 19.61
C LEU A 617 -26.58 -14.36 19.14
N GLN A 618 -27.63 -13.81 19.75
CA GLN A 618 -28.03 -12.42 19.48
C GLN A 618 -26.98 -11.49 20.11
N SER A 619 -26.06 -11.01 19.29
CA SER A 619 -25.05 -10.04 19.68
C SER A 619 -25.72 -8.77 20.18
N SER A 620 -25.72 -8.54 21.49
CA SER A 620 -26.13 -7.25 22.02
C SER A 620 -24.98 -6.27 21.80
N TYR A 621 -25.17 -5.33 20.86
CA TYR A 621 -24.21 -4.24 20.60
C TYR A 621 -23.90 -3.42 21.88
N LEU A 622 -24.82 -3.50 22.84
CA LEU A 622 -24.72 -2.93 24.17
C LEU A 622 -24.49 -4.08 25.18
N GLY A 623 -23.56 -3.90 26.10
CA GLY A 623 -23.34 -4.83 27.20
C GLY A 623 -24.52 -4.85 28.19
N SER A 624 -24.38 -5.60 29.28
CA SER A 624 -25.37 -5.59 30.37
C SER A 624 -25.51 -4.21 31.03
N THR A 625 -24.49 -3.36 30.91
CA THR A 625 -24.53 -1.94 31.26
C THR A 625 -24.69 -1.08 30.01
N VAL A 626 -25.59 -0.10 30.06
CA VAL A 626 -25.91 0.78 28.93
C VAL A 626 -25.30 2.15 29.15
N ASN A 627 -24.34 2.50 28.29
CA ASN A 627 -23.87 3.87 28.18
C ASN A 627 -24.76 4.62 27.17
N LEU A 628 -25.32 5.77 27.56
CA LEU A 628 -26.20 6.57 26.70
C LEU A 628 -25.50 7.08 25.43
N ALA A 629 -24.20 7.37 25.49
CA ALA A 629 -23.42 7.75 24.31
C ALA A 629 -23.30 6.57 23.33
N THR A 630 -23.06 5.36 23.85
CA THR A 630 -23.00 4.14 23.03
C THR A 630 -24.38 3.79 22.45
N LEU A 631 -25.46 3.97 23.23
CA LEU A 631 -26.83 3.80 22.75
C LEU A 631 -27.15 4.83 21.66
N ARG A 632 -26.79 6.10 21.84
CA ARG A 632 -26.96 7.15 20.82
C ARG A 632 -26.22 6.80 19.54
N ALA A 633 -24.96 6.42 19.62
CA ALA A 633 -24.16 6.02 18.46
C ALA A 633 -24.74 4.80 17.74
N ALA A 634 -25.23 3.80 18.49
CA ALA A 634 -25.87 2.62 17.90
C ALA A 634 -27.19 2.97 17.19
N LEU A 635 -28.01 3.83 17.78
CA LEU A 635 -29.28 4.30 17.19
C LEU A 635 -29.04 5.18 15.97
N SER A 636 -28.08 6.11 16.04
CA SER A 636 -27.66 6.94 14.91
C SER A 636 -27.24 6.08 13.71
N ARG A 637 -26.32 5.13 13.95
CA ARG A 637 -25.84 4.21 12.89
C ARG A 637 -26.96 3.43 12.21
N LEU A 638 -27.96 3.00 12.96
CA LEU A 638 -28.98 2.06 12.47
C LEU A 638 -30.31 2.73 12.09
N SER A 639 -30.56 3.97 12.52
CA SER A 639 -31.68 4.81 12.06
C SER A 639 -31.36 5.61 10.81
N LEU A 640 -30.09 5.59 10.36
CA LEU A 640 -29.56 6.38 9.24
C LEU A 640 -29.63 7.90 9.49
N LEU A 641 -29.80 8.31 10.75
CA LEU A 641 -29.85 9.69 11.18
C LEU A 641 -28.52 10.07 11.83
N PRO A 642 -28.01 11.31 11.64
CA PRO A 642 -26.81 11.76 12.33
C PRO A 642 -27.05 11.86 13.85
N ASP A 643 -25.99 11.75 14.65
CA ASP A 643 -26.03 11.77 16.13
C ASP A 643 -26.82 12.95 16.70
N GLU A 644 -26.69 14.13 16.09
CA GLU A 644 -27.36 15.38 16.46
C GLU A 644 -28.89 15.33 16.34
N ARG A 645 -29.40 14.35 15.58
CA ARG A 645 -30.83 14.11 15.38
C ARG A 645 -31.36 13.01 16.29
N VAL A 646 -30.53 12.41 17.15
CA VAL A 646 -30.93 11.38 18.12
C VAL A 646 -30.94 11.95 19.53
N GLU A 647 -32.14 12.27 20.01
CA GLU A 647 -32.38 12.75 21.37
C GLU A 647 -32.72 11.57 22.27
N ILE A 648 -31.99 11.41 23.38
CA ILE A 648 -32.29 10.38 24.38
C ILE A 648 -32.73 11.06 25.66
N GLU A 649 -33.96 10.77 26.07
CA GLU A 649 -34.55 11.26 27.31
C GLU A 649 -34.62 10.13 28.34
N LEU A 650 -33.99 10.34 29.49
CA LEU A 650 -34.03 9.41 30.60
C LEU A 650 -35.17 9.77 31.55
N THR A 651 -36.06 8.81 31.84
CA THR A 651 -37.21 9.02 32.73
C THR A 651 -37.17 7.99 33.85
N GLY A 652 -36.99 8.46 35.09
CA GLY A 652 -37.02 7.60 36.29
C GLY A 652 -36.41 8.28 37.51
N PRO A 653 -36.80 7.89 38.74
CA PRO A 653 -36.30 8.50 39.97
C PRO A 653 -34.81 8.21 40.17
N GLY A 654 -33.99 9.26 40.27
CA GLY A 654 -32.56 9.13 40.62
C GLY A 654 -31.64 8.58 39.51
N CYS A 655 -32.15 8.33 38.30
CA CYS A 655 -31.39 7.68 37.24
C CYS A 655 -30.26 8.53 36.62
N ASN A 656 -30.20 9.84 36.87
CA ASN A 656 -29.20 10.73 36.22
C ASN A 656 -27.74 10.42 36.58
N ASN A 657 -27.49 9.74 37.71
CA ASN A 657 -26.15 9.39 38.18
C ASN A 657 -25.95 7.87 38.39
N ALA A 658 -26.96 7.05 38.08
CA ALA A 658 -26.92 5.61 38.31
C ALA A 658 -26.40 4.87 37.07
N THR A 659 -25.75 3.72 37.27
CA THR A 659 -25.35 2.85 36.16
C THR A 659 -26.61 2.21 35.57
N LEU A 660 -26.87 2.46 34.29
CA LEU A 660 -28.01 1.86 33.59
C LEU A 660 -27.72 0.41 33.27
N THR A 661 -28.63 -0.49 33.65
CA THR A 661 -28.49 -1.93 33.45
C THR A 661 -29.67 -2.48 32.66
N LEU A 662 -29.40 -3.40 31.75
CA LEU A 662 -30.44 -4.15 31.05
C LEU A 662 -30.94 -5.31 31.92
N PRO A 663 -32.25 -5.64 31.86
CA PRO A 663 -32.74 -6.91 32.38
C PRO A 663 -31.98 -8.08 31.76
N ALA A 664 -31.70 -9.12 32.54
CA ALA A 664 -30.84 -10.24 32.13
C ALA A 664 -31.36 -10.99 30.88
N ASP A 665 -32.68 -10.98 30.69
CA ASP A 665 -33.43 -11.63 29.63
C ASP A 665 -33.78 -10.69 28.47
N CYS A 666 -33.32 -9.44 28.49
CA CYS A 666 -33.64 -8.43 27.47
C CYS A 666 -32.41 -7.92 26.73
N PHE A 667 -32.63 -7.40 25.53
CA PHE A 667 -31.67 -6.60 24.79
C PHE A 667 -32.36 -5.40 24.13
N ILE A 668 -31.60 -4.36 23.82
CA ILE A 668 -32.10 -3.25 23.01
C ILE A 668 -31.88 -3.63 21.55
N ASN A 669 -32.96 -3.87 20.83
CA ASN A 669 -32.92 -4.02 19.39
C ASN A 669 -32.67 -2.65 18.74
N THR A 670 -31.39 -2.41 18.44
CA THR A 670 -30.96 -1.22 17.72
C THR A 670 -31.04 -1.43 16.21
N GLU A 671 -31.30 -2.65 15.71
CA GLU A 671 -31.57 -2.91 14.29
C GLU A 671 -33.01 -2.47 14.01
N LEU A 672 -33.14 -1.18 13.71
CA LEU A 672 -34.40 -0.50 13.44
C LEU A 672 -34.95 -0.80 12.04
N ILE A 673 -34.62 -1.98 11.49
CA ILE A 673 -35.16 -2.46 10.23
C ILE A 673 -36.45 -3.21 10.55
N GLY A 674 -37.58 -2.57 10.24
CA GLY A 674 -38.90 -3.05 10.63
C GLY A 674 -39.17 -4.51 10.23
N VAL A 675 -39.50 -5.31 11.27
CA VAL A 675 -40.22 -6.59 11.29
C VAL A 675 -39.57 -7.76 10.52
N PRO A 676 -39.39 -8.95 11.13
CA PRO A 676 -39.04 -10.15 10.37
C PRO A 676 -40.13 -10.43 9.32
N PHE A 677 -39.74 -10.91 8.14
CA PHE A 677 -40.69 -11.41 7.15
C PHE A 677 -41.61 -12.43 7.82
N SER A 678 -42.86 -12.07 8.10
CA SER A 678 -43.91 -13.07 8.20
C SER A 678 -44.05 -13.66 6.80
N VAL A 679 -43.64 -14.92 6.64
CA VAL A 679 -43.97 -15.74 5.47
C VAL A 679 -45.48 -15.80 5.30
#